data_AF-A0A376L9M8-F1
#
_entry.id   AF-A0A376L9M8-F1
#
_cell.length_a   1.000
_cell.length_b   1.000
_cell.length_c   1.000
_cell.angle_alpha   90.00
_cell.angle_beta   90.00
_cell.angle_gamma   90.00
#
_symmetry.space_group_name_H-M   'P 1'
#
loop_
_entity.id
_entity.type
_entity.pdbx_description
1 polymer ?
#
loop_
_entity_poly.entity_id
_entity_poly.type
_entity_poly.pdbx_seq_one_letter_code
_entity_poly.pdbx_strand_id
1 'polypeptide(L)'
;MNTQIVPDAATCPACLAEMNTPGERRWRYPFINCTHCGPRFTIIRAMPYDRPFTVMAAFPLCPACDKEYRDPLDRRFHAQPVACPECGPHLEWVSHGEHAEQEAALQAAIAQLKMGNIVAIKGIGGFHLACDARNSNAVATLRARKHRPAKPLAVMLPVADGLPDAARQLLTTPAAPIVLVDKKYVPELCDDIAPGLNEVGVMLPANPLQHLLLQELQCPLVMTSGNLSGKPPAISNEQALADLQGIADGFLIHNRDIVQRMDDSVVRENGEMLRRSRGYVPDALALPPGFKNVPPVLCLGADLKNTFCLVRGEQAVLSQHLGDLSDDGIQMQWREALRLMQNIYDFTPQYVVHDAHPGYISSQWAREMNLPTQTVLHHHAHAAACLAEHHWPLDGGDVIALTLDGIGMGENGALWGGECLRVNYRECQHLGGLPAVALPGGDFAAKQPWRNLLAQCLRFVPEWQNYPETASVQQQNWSVLARAIERGINAPLASSCGRLFDAVAAALGCAPAMLSYEGEAACALEALAASSQGVTHPVTIPLVDNQLDLATFWQQWLNWQAPVNQRAWAFHDALAQGFAALMREQATMRGITTLVFSGGVIHNRLLRTRLAHYLADFTLLFPQSLPAGDGGLSLGQGGIVAARILHAA
;
A
#
# COMPACT_ATOMS: atom_id res chain seq x y z
N MET A 1 -5.78 -23.54 -10.02
CA MET A 1 -6.28 -22.44 -10.86
C MET A 1 -5.47 -22.52 -12.15
N ASN A 2 -6.08 -22.90 -13.28
CA ASN A 2 -5.32 -23.52 -14.38
C ASN A 2 -5.09 -22.59 -15.58
N THR A 3 -5.81 -21.47 -15.68
CA THR A 3 -5.61 -20.44 -16.72
C THR A 3 -4.55 -19.46 -16.25
N GLN A 4 -3.49 -19.22 -17.03
CA GLN A 4 -2.48 -18.21 -16.73
C GLN A 4 -2.69 -16.96 -17.59
N ILE A 5 -2.82 -15.81 -16.93
CA ILE A 5 -2.64 -14.50 -17.55
C ILE A 5 -1.55 -13.81 -16.76
N VAL A 6 -0.48 -13.44 -17.45
CA VAL A 6 0.62 -12.71 -16.83
C VAL A 6 0.19 -11.27 -16.48
N PRO A 7 0.82 -10.62 -15.49
CA PRO A 7 0.54 -9.24 -15.14
C PRO A 7 0.81 -8.26 -16.29
N ASP A 8 0.30 -7.03 -16.18
CA ASP A 8 0.75 -5.95 -17.05
C ASP A 8 2.27 -5.78 -16.93
N ALA A 9 2.98 -5.84 -18.07
CA ALA A 9 4.44 -5.91 -18.09
C ALA A 9 5.05 -4.68 -18.76
N ALA A 10 6.14 -4.18 -18.18
CA ALA A 10 6.88 -3.04 -18.69
C ALA A 10 7.39 -3.27 -20.12
N THR A 11 7.47 -2.22 -20.93
CA THR A 11 7.99 -2.27 -22.31
C THR A 11 9.34 -2.99 -22.35
N CYS A 12 9.42 -4.07 -23.14
CA CYS A 12 10.66 -4.83 -23.23
C CYS A 12 11.74 -4.08 -24.03
N PRO A 13 13.04 -4.41 -23.83
CA PRO A 13 14.14 -3.77 -24.55
C PRO A 13 13.98 -3.79 -26.08
N ALA A 14 13.45 -4.88 -26.65
CA ALA A 14 13.24 -5.00 -28.10
C ALA A 14 12.17 -4.05 -28.65
N CYS A 15 11.07 -3.86 -27.90
CA CYS A 15 10.05 -2.87 -28.28
C CYS A 15 10.56 -1.44 -28.10
N LEU A 16 11.35 -1.17 -27.05
CA LEU A 16 11.97 0.13 -26.85
C LEU A 16 12.96 0.47 -28.00
N ALA A 17 13.78 -0.50 -28.42
CA ALA A 17 14.70 -0.34 -29.55
C ALA A 17 13.95 -0.02 -30.86
N GLU A 18 12.88 -0.76 -31.17
CA GLU A 18 12.07 -0.50 -32.38
C GLU A 18 11.39 0.88 -32.33
N MET A 19 10.85 1.28 -31.18
CA MET A 19 10.26 2.61 -31.00
C MET A 19 11.29 3.73 -31.24
N ASN A 20 12.56 3.47 -30.93
CA ASN A 20 13.65 4.44 -31.06
C ASN A 20 14.39 4.38 -32.41
N THR A 21 14.03 3.48 -33.32
CA THR A 21 14.74 3.31 -34.61
C THR A 21 14.02 4.09 -35.72
N PRO A 22 14.59 5.19 -36.24
CA PRO A 22 13.98 5.92 -37.35
C PRO A 22 13.82 5.03 -38.59
N GLY A 23 12.68 5.13 -39.25
CA GLY A 23 12.33 4.28 -40.41
C GLY A 23 11.57 3.00 -40.04
N GLU A 24 11.54 2.61 -38.76
CA GLU A 24 10.63 1.56 -38.30
C GLU A 24 9.17 2.02 -38.41
N ARG A 25 8.26 1.09 -38.74
CA ARG A 25 6.82 1.40 -38.84
C ARG A 25 6.23 1.84 -37.49
N ARG A 26 6.85 1.45 -36.39
CA ARG A 26 6.45 1.82 -35.02
C ARG A 26 7.40 2.82 -34.38
N TRP A 27 8.20 3.53 -35.17
CA TRP A 27 9.02 4.63 -34.67
C TRP A 27 8.15 5.64 -33.92
N ARG A 28 8.55 5.92 -32.68
CA ARG A 28 7.84 6.78 -31.70
C ARG A 28 6.38 6.40 -31.42
N TYR A 29 5.94 5.18 -31.74
CA TYR A 29 4.55 4.78 -31.53
C TYR A 29 4.26 4.48 -30.04
N PRO A 30 3.40 5.26 -29.35
CA PRO A 30 3.27 5.23 -27.89
C PRO A 30 2.49 4.01 -27.34
N PHE A 31 2.07 3.09 -28.21
CA PHE A 31 1.35 1.87 -27.84
C PHE A 31 2.04 0.60 -28.35
N ILE A 32 3.33 0.69 -28.72
CA ILE A 32 4.09 -0.49 -29.12
C ILE A 32 4.12 -1.54 -28.00
N ASN A 33 3.86 -2.79 -28.37
CA ASN A 33 4.03 -3.96 -27.50
C ASN A 33 4.36 -5.19 -28.34
N CYS A 34 4.72 -6.28 -27.66
CA CYS A 34 4.89 -7.60 -28.25
C CYS A 34 4.36 -8.68 -27.30
N THR A 35 4.58 -9.96 -27.59
CA THR A 35 4.08 -11.06 -26.75
C THR A 35 4.66 -11.03 -25.32
N HIS A 36 5.84 -10.44 -25.15
CA HIS A 36 6.56 -10.38 -23.86
C HIS A 36 6.24 -9.16 -22.99
N CYS A 37 5.57 -8.13 -23.50
CA CYS A 37 5.36 -6.88 -22.77
C CYS A 37 4.04 -6.18 -23.10
N GLY A 38 3.75 -5.10 -22.37
CA GLY A 38 2.57 -4.26 -22.55
C GLY A 38 1.40 -4.67 -21.64
N PRO A 39 0.24 -4.02 -21.81
CA PRO A 39 -0.91 -4.29 -20.97
C PRO A 39 -1.46 -5.70 -21.17
N ARG A 40 -2.00 -6.25 -20.10
CA ARG A 40 -2.60 -7.58 -19.97
C ARG A 40 -3.90 -7.43 -19.19
N PHE A 41 -3.86 -7.52 -17.86
CA PHE A 41 -5.05 -7.47 -17.02
C PHE A 41 -5.89 -6.20 -17.26
N THR A 42 -5.26 -5.05 -17.48
CA THR A 42 -5.98 -3.76 -17.65
C THR A 42 -6.77 -3.60 -18.94
N ILE A 43 -6.65 -4.54 -19.87
CA ILE A 43 -7.29 -4.47 -21.19
C ILE A 43 -8.21 -5.65 -21.51
N ILE A 44 -8.34 -6.61 -20.60
CA ILE A 44 -9.13 -7.82 -20.81
C ILE A 44 -10.56 -7.58 -20.35
N ARG A 45 -11.54 -7.82 -21.24
CA ARG A 45 -12.97 -7.74 -20.91
C ARG A 45 -13.52 -9.08 -20.42
N ALA A 46 -13.04 -10.18 -21.03
CA ALA A 46 -13.40 -11.56 -20.70
C ALA A 46 -12.32 -12.54 -21.20
N MET A 47 -12.38 -13.79 -20.73
CA MET A 47 -11.63 -14.94 -21.23
C MET A 47 -12.31 -15.62 -22.43
N PRO A 48 -11.54 -16.32 -23.30
CA PRO A 48 -10.08 -16.50 -23.28
C PRO A 48 -9.30 -15.22 -23.62
N TYR A 49 -7.99 -15.17 -23.31
CA TYR A 49 -7.13 -14.04 -23.68
C TYR A 49 -6.88 -14.01 -25.18
N ASP A 50 -7.81 -13.38 -25.90
CA ASP A 50 -7.77 -13.18 -27.34
C ASP A 50 -8.23 -11.75 -27.69
N ARG A 51 -7.74 -11.21 -28.81
CA ARG A 51 -7.98 -9.81 -29.21
C ARG A 51 -9.47 -9.42 -29.18
N PRO A 52 -10.45 -10.22 -29.66
CA PRO A 52 -11.88 -9.87 -29.63
C PRO A 52 -12.46 -9.64 -28.23
N PHE A 53 -11.85 -10.24 -27.20
CA PHE A 53 -12.28 -10.11 -25.80
C PHE A 53 -11.44 -9.10 -25.02
N THR A 54 -10.72 -8.24 -25.74
CA THR A 54 -9.91 -7.16 -25.18
C THR A 54 -10.44 -5.79 -25.62
N VAL A 55 -9.92 -4.72 -25.03
CA VAL A 55 -10.17 -3.35 -25.52
C VAL A 55 -9.73 -3.13 -26.97
N MET A 56 -8.83 -3.98 -27.50
CA MET A 56 -8.25 -3.83 -28.83
C MET A 56 -9.12 -4.41 -29.94
N ALA A 57 -10.29 -4.98 -29.62
CA ALA A 57 -11.27 -5.44 -30.59
C ALA A 57 -11.77 -4.33 -31.53
N ALA A 58 -11.83 -3.08 -31.03
CA ALA A 58 -12.26 -1.91 -31.81
C ALA A 58 -11.21 -1.42 -32.84
N PHE A 59 -10.03 -2.03 -32.87
CA PHE A 59 -8.90 -1.61 -33.71
C PHE A 59 -8.53 -2.76 -34.67
N PRO A 60 -9.13 -2.86 -35.87
CA PRO A 60 -8.78 -3.90 -36.85
C PRO A 60 -7.31 -3.79 -37.27
N LEU A 61 -6.58 -4.91 -37.31
CA LEU A 61 -5.16 -4.89 -37.70
C LEU A 61 -5.00 -4.51 -39.18
N CYS A 62 -4.07 -3.60 -39.48
CA CYS A 62 -3.63 -3.41 -40.86
C CYS A 62 -2.88 -4.65 -41.37
N PRO A 63 -2.75 -4.84 -42.70
CA PRO A 63 -2.14 -6.05 -43.27
C PRO A 63 -0.73 -6.38 -42.73
N ALA A 64 0.09 -5.36 -42.47
CA ALA A 64 1.44 -5.57 -41.93
C ALA A 64 1.41 -6.07 -40.48
N CYS A 65 0.55 -5.50 -39.62
CA CYS A 65 0.43 -5.98 -38.24
C CYS A 65 -0.23 -7.36 -38.17
N ASP A 66 -1.19 -7.65 -39.04
CA ASP A 66 -1.82 -8.96 -39.11
C ASP A 66 -0.85 -10.05 -39.54
N LYS A 67 0.04 -9.76 -40.50
CA LYS A 67 1.13 -10.66 -40.89
C LYS A 67 2.05 -10.98 -39.70
N GLU A 68 2.52 -9.97 -38.98
CA GLU A 68 3.37 -10.16 -37.79
C GLU A 68 2.62 -10.90 -36.65
N TYR A 69 1.32 -10.64 -36.49
CA TYR A 69 0.47 -11.31 -35.50
C TYR A 69 0.29 -12.81 -35.78
N ARG A 70 0.27 -13.20 -37.07
CA ARG A 70 0.06 -14.58 -37.53
C ARG A 70 1.35 -15.36 -37.80
N ASP A 71 2.50 -14.68 -37.87
CA ASP A 71 3.79 -15.32 -38.12
C ASP A 71 4.37 -15.90 -36.81
N PRO A 72 4.49 -17.24 -36.66
CA PRO A 72 4.98 -17.87 -35.44
C PRO A 72 6.45 -17.56 -35.12
N LEU A 73 7.21 -17.01 -36.07
CA LEU A 73 8.60 -16.60 -35.86
C LEU A 73 8.73 -15.13 -35.45
N ASP A 74 7.65 -14.35 -35.55
CA ASP A 74 7.66 -12.95 -35.15
C ASP A 74 7.51 -12.81 -33.63
N ARG A 75 8.21 -11.83 -33.05
CA ARG A 75 8.10 -11.46 -31.63
C ARG A 75 6.66 -11.03 -31.24
N ARG A 76 5.82 -10.72 -32.23
CA ARG A 76 4.42 -10.30 -32.10
C ARG A 76 3.42 -11.39 -32.41
N PHE A 77 3.87 -12.62 -32.63
CA PHE A 77 2.98 -13.77 -32.74
C PHE A 77 1.99 -13.80 -31.56
N HIS A 78 0.69 -13.76 -31.87
CA HIS A 78 -0.38 -13.68 -30.88
C HIS A 78 -0.24 -12.58 -29.81
N ALA A 79 0.47 -11.49 -30.10
CA ALA A 79 0.47 -10.30 -29.26
C ALA A 79 -0.91 -9.63 -29.33
N GLN A 80 -1.85 -10.06 -28.49
CA GLN A 80 -3.26 -9.67 -28.56
C GLN A 80 -3.51 -8.16 -28.67
N PRO A 81 -2.76 -7.28 -27.96
CA PRO A 81 -2.97 -5.84 -28.06
C PRO A 81 -2.09 -5.15 -29.10
N VAL A 82 -1.45 -5.88 -30.01
CA VAL A 82 -0.55 -5.30 -31.03
C VAL A 82 -1.26 -4.25 -31.88
N ALA A 83 -0.54 -3.19 -32.22
CA ALA A 83 -0.96 -2.19 -33.20
C ALA A 83 0.25 -1.45 -33.78
N CYS A 84 0.00 -0.52 -34.69
CA CYS A 84 0.95 0.48 -35.21
C CYS A 84 0.19 1.79 -35.47
N PRO A 85 0.87 2.89 -35.87
CA PRO A 85 0.21 4.18 -36.13
C PRO A 85 -1.00 4.10 -37.09
N GLU A 86 -0.96 3.19 -38.07
CA GLU A 86 -2.02 3.04 -39.09
C GLU A 86 -3.32 2.42 -38.58
N CYS A 87 -3.27 1.56 -37.56
CA CYS A 87 -4.41 0.73 -37.16
C CYS A 87 -4.75 0.77 -35.68
N GLY A 88 -3.95 1.50 -34.89
CA GLY A 88 -4.03 1.47 -33.45
C GLY A 88 -4.59 2.74 -32.82
N PRO A 89 -4.57 2.78 -31.48
CA PRO A 89 -4.84 4.00 -30.74
C PRO A 89 -3.80 5.09 -31.04
N HIS A 90 -4.19 6.33 -30.76
CA HIS A 90 -3.35 7.53 -30.87
C HIS A 90 -3.51 8.41 -29.61
N LEU A 91 -2.54 9.31 -29.43
CA LEU A 91 -2.57 10.31 -28.37
C LEU A 91 -3.48 11.47 -28.74
N GLU A 92 -4.07 12.08 -27.72
CA GLU A 92 -4.87 13.29 -27.80
C GLU A 92 -4.43 14.25 -26.69
N TRP A 93 -4.25 15.51 -27.03
CA TRP A 93 -3.97 16.60 -26.10
C TRP A 93 -5.21 17.49 -25.97
N VAL A 94 -5.58 17.78 -24.73
CA VAL A 94 -6.69 18.69 -24.42
C VAL A 94 -6.25 19.69 -23.35
N SER A 95 -6.36 20.98 -23.64
CA SER A 95 -6.07 22.05 -22.68
C SER A 95 -6.82 23.32 -23.02
N HIS A 96 -7.82 23.71 -22.21
CA HIS A 96 -8.46 25.04 -22.30
C HIS A 96 -8.88 25.51 -23.71
N GLY A 97 -9.42 24.59 -24.53
CA GLY A 97 -9.85 24.87 -25.90
C GLY A 97 -8.78 24.58 -26.98
N GLU A 98 -7.54 24.27 -26.59
CA GLU A 98 -6.51 23.71 -27.46
C GLU A 98 -6.68 22.20 -27.59
N HIS A 99 -6.47 21.71 -28.81
CA HIS A 99 -6.54 20.30 -29.16
C HIS A 99 -5.39 19.94 -30.12
N ALA A 100 -4.78 18.79 -29.90
CA ALA A 100 -3.80 18.21 -30.81
C ALA A 100 -3.83 16.67 -30.74
N GLU A 101 -3.30 16.01 -31.76
CA GLU A 101 -3.28 14.54 -31.84
C GLU A 101 -1.85 14.01 -32.09
N GLN A 102 -1.65 12.72 -31.81
CA GLN A 102 -0.44 11.97 -32.13
C GLN A 102 0.84 12.65 -31.59
N GLU A 103 1.85 12.86 -32.43
CA GLU A 103 3.12 13.49 -32.01
C GLU A 103 2.92 14.95 -31.58
N ALA A 104 2.00 15.70 -32.19
CA ALA A 104 1.71 17.07 -31.77
C ALA A 104 1.12 17.12 -30.35
N ALA A 105 0.29 16.14 -29.98
CA ALA A 105 -0.21 15.98 -28.62
C ALA A 105 0.93 15.73 -27.62
N LEU A 106 1.86 14.84 -27.97
CA LEU A 106 3.04 14.55 -27.15
C LEU A 106 3.89 15.82 -26.95
N GLN A 107 4.16 16.56 -28.02
CA GLN A 107 4.97 17.79 -27.97
C GLN A 107 4.29 18.89 -27.14
N ALA A 108 2.96 19.02 -27.22
CA ALA A 108 2.21 19.95 -26.39
C ALA A 108 2.36 19.63 -24.89
N ALA A 109 2.24 18.36 -24.51
CA ALA A 109 2.45 17.92 -23.13
C ALA A 109 3.89 18.16 -22.65
N ILE A 110 4.89 17.88 -23.50
CA ILE A 110 6.31 18.14 -23.19
C ILE A 110 6.55 19.64 -22.97
N ALA A 111 5.99 20.51 -23.81
CA ALA A 111 6.12 21.95 -23.67
C ALA A 111 5.55 22.44 -22.34
N GLN A 112 4.38 21.95 -21.94
CA GLN A 112 3.73 22.30 -20.67
C GLN A 112 4.55 21.85 -19.47
N LEU A 113 5.07 20.61 -19.48
CA LEU A 113 5.94 20.11 -18.42
C LEU A 113 7.24 20.92 -18.32
N LYS A 114 7.86 21.30 -19.45
CA LYS A 114 9.06 22.17 -19.48
C LYS A 114 8.79 23.57 -18.95
N MET A 115 7.58 24.10 -19.12
CA MET A 115 7.15 25.39 -18.58
C MET A 115 6.81 25.33 -17.08
N GLY A 116 6.84 24.15 -16.45
CA GLY A 116 6.53 23.96 -15.03
C GLY A 116 5.05 23.78 -14.73
N ASN A 117 4.23 23.47 -15.72
CA ASN A 117 2.81 23.19 -15.55
C ASN A 117 2.55 21.71 -15.20
N ILE A 118 1.32 21.43 -14.78
CA ILE A 118 0.86 20.10 -14.37
C ILE A 118 0.06 19.47 -15.51
N VAL A 119 0.46 18.28 -15.94
CA VAL A 119 -0.23 17.53 -16.98
C VAL A 119 -0.81 16.23 -16.41
N ALA A 120 -2.08 15.97 -16.71
CA ALA A 120 -2.68 14.65 -16.49
C ALA A 120 -2.32 13.71 -17.64
N ILE A 121 -1.74 12.55 -17.34
CA ILE A 121 -1.21 11.61 -18.35
C ILE A 121 -1.93 10.28 -18.18
N LYS A 122 -2.54 9.77 -19.25
CA LYS A 122 -3.14 8.44 -19.24
C LYS A 122 -2.07 7.34 -19.25
N GLY A 123 -2.13 6.45 -18.26
CA GLY A 123 -1.21 5.33 -18.08
C GLY A 123 -1.80 3.98 -18.48
N ILE A 124 -1.30 2.90 -17.86
CA ILE A 124 -1.77 1.52 -18.12
C ILE A 124 -3.02 1.18 -17.31
N GLY A 125 -3.09 1.63 -16.05
CA GLY A 125 -4.13 1.25 -15.08
C GLY A 125 -4.92 2.42 -14.51
N GLY A 126 -4.75 3.63 -15.06
CA GLY A 126 -5.38 4.87 -14.63
C GLY A 126 -4.64 6.08 -15.20
N PHE A 127 -4.84 7.24 -14.58
CA PHE A 127 -4.13 8.48 -14.93
C PHE A 127 -3.09 8.84 -13.87
N HIS A 128 -2.07 9.59 -14.27
CA HIS A 128 -1.10 10.24 -13.40
C HIS A 128 -1.21 11.76 -13.52
N LEU A 129 -0.87 12.49 -12.46
CA LEU A 129 -0.57 13.91 -12.51
C LEU A 129 0.95 14.08 -12.49
N ALA A 130 1.48 14.80 -13.47
CA ALA A 130 2.91 15.00 -13.65
C ALA A 130 3.31 16.47 -13.74
N CYS A 131 4.46 16.78 -13.15
CA CYS A 131 5.18 18.05 -13.25
C CYS A 131 6.68 17.82 -12.99
N ASP A 132 7.55 18.77 -13.33
CA ASP A 132 8.99 18.67 -13.06
C ASP A 132 9.26 18.57 -11.54
N ALA A 133 9.86 17.46 -11.09
CA ALA A 133 10.10 17.18 -9.68
C ALA A 133 11.22 18.02 -9.05
N ARG A 134 11.95 18.79 -9.86
CA ARG A 134 12.97 19.76 -9.43
C ARG A 134 12.37 21.15 -9.23
N ASN A 135 11.21 21.42 -9.83
CA ASN A 135 10.56 22.73 -9.81
C ASN A 135 9.66 22.87 -8.58
N SER A 136 10.18 23.53 -7.53
CA SER A 136 9.46 23.74 -6.28
C SER A 136 8.09 24.42 -6.46
N ASN A 137 7.95 25.35 -7.41
CA ASN A 137 6.67 26.04 -7.64
C ASN A 137 5.62 25.11 -8.24
N ALA A 138 6.03 24.25 -9.18
CA ALA A 138 5.16 23.27 -9.81
C ALA A 138 4.69 22.22 -8.78
N VAL A 139 5.60 21.72 -7.95
CA VAL A 139 5.27 20.75 -6.89
C VAL A 139 4.36 21.38 -5.83
N ALA A 140 4.65 22.60 -5.37
CA ALA A 140 3.80 23.30 -4.41
C ALA A 140 2.39 23.57 -4.97
N THR A 141 2.29 23.94 -6.24
CA THR A 141 1.00 24.15 -6.92
C THR A 141 0.22 22.84 -7.04
N LEU A 142 0.90 21.73 -7.38
CA LEU A 142 0.29 20.40 -7.41
C LEU A 142 -0.24 20.01 -6.02
N ARG A 143 0.55 20.20 -4.96
CA ARG A 143 0.13 19.92 -3.58
C ARG A 143 -1.08 20.76 -3.16
N ALA A 144 -1.07 22.05 -3.50
CA ALA A 144 -2.17 22.96 -3.20
C ALA A 144 -3.47 22.54 -3.90
N ARG A 145 -3.44 22.38 -5.22
CA ARG A 145 -4.62 22.00 -6.02
C ARG A 145 -5.17 20.61 -5.60
N LYS A 146 -4.28 19.67 -5.27
CA LYS A 146 -4.65 18.32 -4.84
C LYS A 146 -5.02 18.20 -3.35
N HIS A 147 -4.89 19.28 -2.56
CA HIS A 147 -5.06 19.27 -1.11
C HIS A 147 -4.20 18.18 -0.42
N ARG A 148 -2.94 18.05 -0.85
CA ARG A 148 -2.00 17.01 -0.40
C ARG A 148 -0.72 17.64 0.15
N PRO A 149 -0.76 18.25 1.35
CA PRO A 149 0.35 19.05 1.86
C PRO A 149 1.60 18.23 2.18
N ALA A 150 1.47 17.00 2.72
CA ALA A 150 2.64 16.25 3.21
C ALA A 150 2.85 14.88 2.54
N LYS A 151 1.77 14.16 2.18
CA LYS A 151 1.88 12.78 1.68
C LYS A 151 2.88 12.69 0.50
N PRO A 152 3.91 11.82 0.55
CA PRO A 152 4.98 11.80 -0.45
C PRO A 152 4.49 11.61 -1.87
N LEU A 153 5.19 12.21 -2.82
CA LEU A 153 4.90 12.10 -4.25
C LEU A 153 5.88 11.10 -4.89
N ALA A 154 5.34 10.17 -5.68
CA ALA A 154 6.17 9.27 -6.47
C ALA A 154 6.82 10.05 -7.63
N VAL A 155 8.06 9.70 -7.98
CA VAL A 155 8.84 10.37 -9.01
C VAL A 155 9.32 9.36 -10.04
N MET A 156 9.10 9.66 -11.32
CA MET A 156 9.66 8.91 -12.43
C MET A 156 11.03 9.48 -12.81
N LEU A 157 12.05 8.63 -12.84
CA LEU A 157 13.40 8.96 -13.29
C LEU A 157 13.60 8.50 -14.74
N PRO A 158 14.42 9.19 -15.55
CA PRO A 158 14.73 8.74 -16.91
C PRO A 158 15.54 7.44 -16.92
N VAL A 159 16.46 7.29 -15.96
CA VAL A 159 17.34 6.12 -15.78
C VAL A 159 17.52 5.82 -14.30
N ALA A 160 18.05 4.64 -13.96
CA ALA A 160 18.30 4.22 -12.59
C ALA A 160 19.76 4.46 -12.12
N ASP A 161 20.53 5.25 -12.87
CA ASP A 161 21.94 5.52 -12.57
C ASP A 161 22.10 6.21 -11.22
N GLY A 162 23.15 5.85 -10.47
CA GLY A 162 23.41 6.38 -9.12
C GLY A 162 22.61 5.74 -7.99
N LEU A 163 21.59 4.93 -8.29
CA LEU A 163 20.85 4.17 -7.27
C LEU A 163 21.58 2.88 -6.86
N PRO A 164 21.34 2.37 -5.62
CA PRO A 164 21.85 1.08 -5.18
C PRO A 164 21.43 -0.09 -6.07
N ASP A 165 22.25 -1.14 -6.16
CA ASP A 165 22.01 -2.32 -7.01
C ASP A 165 20.66 -2.97 -6.76
N ALA A 166 20.28 -3.12 -5.49
CA ALA A 166 19.00 -3.69 -5.11
C ALA A 166 17.81 -2.87 -5.66
N ALA A 167 17.91 -1.54 -5.62
CA ALA A 167 16.89 -0.66 -6.19
C ALA A 167 16.84 -0.79 -7.72
N ARG A 168 18.01 -0.75 -8.39
CA ARG A 168 18.09 -0.89 -9.86
C ARG A 168 17.51 -2.21 -10.35
N GLN A 169 17.77 -3.30 -9.64
CA GLN A 169 17.25 -4.62 -9.95
C GLN A 169 15.71 -4.64 -9.88
N LEU A 170 15.12 -4.09 -8.81
CA LEU A 170 13.67 -4.03 -8.66
C LEU A 170 13.01 -3.12 -9.71
N LEU A 171 13.59 -1.94 -9.95
CA LEU A 171 13.10 -0.93 -10.90
C LEU A 171 13.04 -1.43 -12.35
N THR A 172 13.94 -2.33 -12.74
CA THR A 172 14.09 -2.82 -14.12
C THR A 172 13.37 -4.15 -14.38
N THR A 173 12.63 -4.67 -13.39
CA THR A 173 11.77 -5.84 -13.58
C THR A 173 10.60 -5.55 -14.52
N PRO A 174 9.97 -6.59 -15.13
CA PRO A 174 8.71 -6.42 -15.86
C PRO A 174 7.60 -5.74 -15.03
N ALA A 175 7.64 -5.87 -13.70
CA ALA A 175 6.66 -5.23 -12.83
C ALA A 175 6.83 -3.70 -12.76
N ALA A 176 8.07 -3.21 -12.89
CA ALA A 176 8.44 -1.79 -12.79
C ALA A 176 7.70 -1.05 -11.65
N PRO A 177 7.90 -1.48 -10.40
CA PRO A 177 7.26 -0.86 -9.24
C PRO A 177 7.87 0.51 -8.94
N ILE A 178 7.18 1.28 -8.09
CA ILE A 178 7.83 2.34 -7.33
C ILE A 178 8.69 1.67 -6.26
N VAL A 179 9.97 2.07 -6.17
CA VAL A 179 10.92 1.60 -5.17
C VAL A 179 11.23 2.75 -4.21
N LEU A 180 11.03 2.55 -2.91
CA LEU A 180 11.47 3.50 -1.89
C LEU A 180 12.99 3.41 -1.72
N VAL A 181 13.68 4.52 -1.97
CA VAL A 181 15.12 4.68 -1.82
C VAL A 181 15.43 5.86 -0.90
N ASP A 182 16.61 5.85 -0.27
CA ASP A 182 17.09 7.00 0.50
C ASP A 182 17.19 8.25 -0.41
N LYS A 183 16.62 9.37 0.03
CA LYS A 183 16.55 10.61 -0.77
C LYS A 183 17.92 11.14 -1.19
N LYS A 184 18.99 10.80 -0.46
CA LYS A 184 20.35 11.27 -0.77
C LYS A 184 20.85 10.82 -2.14
N TYR A 185 20.29 9.73 -2.68
CA TYR A 185 20.63 9.22 -4.01
C TYR A 185 20.02 10.03 -5.15
N VAL A 186 19.05 10.91 -4.84
CA VAL A 186 18.31 11.73 -5.81
C VAL A 186 18.31 13.20 -5.41
N PRO A 187 19.50 13.85 -5.34
CA PRO A 187 19.64 15.23 -4.86
C PRO A 187 19.01 16.28 -5.78
N GLU A 188 18.62 15.91 -7.01
CA GLU A 188 17.96 16.81 -7.96
C GLU A 188 16.53 17.17 -7.55
N LEU A 189 15.90 16.36 -6.70
CA LEU A 189 14.51 16.54 -6.31
C LEU A 189 14.35 17.73 -5.38
N CYS A 190 13.28 18.51 -5.55
CA CYS A 190 12.96 19.55 -4.58
C CYS A 190 12.55 18.92 -3.23
N ASP A 191 12.80 19.64 -2.13
CA ASP A 191 12.53 19.16 -0.77
C ASP A 191 11.06 18.79 -0.52
N ASP A 192 10.16 19.35 -1.33
CA ASP A 192 8.72 19.16 -1.23
C ASP A 192 8.22 17.85 -1.86
N ILE A 193 9.10 16.94 -2.32
CA ILE A 193 8.70 15.60 -2.78
C ILE A 193 8.29 14.68 -1.62
N ALA A 194 9.09 14.66 -0.56
CA ALA A 194 8.88 13.84 0.63
C ALA A 194 9.30 14.61 1.91
N PRO A 195 8.59 15.70 2.24
CA PRO A 195 8.94 16.56 3.37
C PRO A 195 8.87 15.78 4.68
N GLY A 196 9.88 15.93 5.54
CA GLY A 196 9.94 15.29 6.85
C GLY A 196 10.24 13.77 6.86
N LEU A 197 10.40 13.12 5.70
CA LEU A 197 10.75 11.69 5.60
C LEU A 197 12.18 11.48 5.11
N ASN A 198 12.71 10.26 5.16
CA ASN A 198 14.07 9.94 4.70
C ASN A 198 14.12 9.29 3.31
N GLU A 199 12.98 8.78 2.81
CA GLU A 199 12.90 8.03 1.56
C GLU A 199 12.01 8.74 0.53
N VAL A 200 12.32 8.50 -0.74
CA VAL A 200 11.50 8.90 -1.89
C VAL A 200 11.11 7.67 -2.68
N GLY A 201 9.86 7.61 -3.16
CA GLY A 201 9.43 6.58 -4.09
C GLY A 201 9.81 6.94 -5.52
N VAL A 202 10.79 6.23 -6.08
CA VAL A 202 11.24 6.40 -7.46
C VAL A 202 10.71 5.28 -8.35
N MET A 203 10.44 5.57 -9.62
CA MET A 203 10.05 4.58 -10.63
C MET A 203 10.72 4.88 -11.98
N LEU A 204 10.75 3.89 -12.87
CA LEU A 204 11.23 4.07 -14.26
C LEU A 204 10.05 4.16 -15.23
N PRO A 205 10.25 4.73 -16.43
CA PRO A 205 9.29 4.61 -17.52
C PRO A 205 9.06 3.12 -17.83
N ALA A 206 7.79 2.71 -17.81
CA ALA A 206 7.40 1.31 -17.96
C ALA A 206 6.44 1.09 -19.12
N ASN A 207 5.94 2.15 -19.76
CA ASN A 207 5.16 2.08 -20.98
C ASN A 207 5.75 3.01 -22.06
N PRO A 208 5.42 2.82 -23.34
CA PRO A 208 6.09 3.54 -24.41
C PRO A 208 5.88 5.07 -24.35
N LEU A 209 4.69 5.52 -23.93
CA LEU A 209 4.41 6.95 -23.72
C LEU A 209 5.33 7.57 -22.66
N GLN A 210 5.51 6.88 -21.53
CA GLN A 210 6.42 7.31 -20.47
C GLN A 210 7.88 7.35 -20.96
N HIS A 211 8.31 6.37 -21.75
CA HIS A 211 9.65 6.40 -22.35
C HIS A 211 9.84 7.62 -23.24
N LEU A 212 8.88 7.91 -24.14
CA LEU A 212 8.95 9.09 -25.01
C LEU A 212 9.04 10.39 -24.21
N LEU A 213 8.21 10.55 -23.18
CA LEU A 213 8.24 11.72 -22.31
C LEU A 213 9.61 11.90 -21.63
N LEU A 214 10.12 10.85 -20.97
CA LEU A 214 11.37 10.93 -20.21
C LEU A 214 12.60 11.03 -21.13
N GLN A 215 12.54 10.47 -22.34
CA GLN A 215 13.56 10.65 -23.37
C GLN A 215 13.68 12.11 -23.81
N GLU A 216 12.56 12.83 -23.93
CA GLU A 216 12.52 14.25 -24.36
C GLU A 216 12.76 15.26 -23.23
N LEU A 217 12.39 14.89 -22.00
CA LEU A 217 12.48 15.76 -20.83
C LEU A 217 13.83 15.64 -20.11
N GLN A 218 14.43 14.44 -20.07
CA GLN A 218 15.72 14.18 -19.40
C GLN A 218 15.78 14.75 -17.97
N CYS A 219 14.65 14.68 -17.25
CA CYS A 219 14.54 15.16 -15.87
C CYS A 219 13.58 14.29 -15.07
N PRO A 220 13.70 14.28 -13.72
CA PRO A 220 12.74 13.59 -12.87
C PRO A 220 11.38 14.29 -12.90
N LEU A 221 10.31 13.52 -13.04
CA LEU A 221 8.94 14.03 -13.03
C LEU A 221 8.19 13.46 -11.84
N VAL A 222 7.39 14.29 -11.16
CA VAL A 222 6.33 13.75 -10.31
C VAL A 222 5.42 12.86 -11.17
N MET A 223 5.03 11.70 -10.66
CA MET A 223 4.14 10.76 -11.34
C MET A 223 3.16 10.19 -10.32
N THR A 224 2.35 11.06 -9.71
CA THR A 224 1.39 10.68 -8.67
C THR A 224 0.05 10.26 -9.28
N SER A 225 -0.72 9.40 -8.60
CA SER A 225 -2.05 8.98 -9.09
C SER A 225 -2.96 10.17 -9.41
N GLY A 226 -3.63 10.15 -10.55
CA GLY A 226 -4.56 11.18 -11.02
C GLY A 226 -5.95 10.96 -10.44
N ASN A 227 -6.15 11.35 -9.18
CA ASN A 227 -7.41 11.20 -8.46
C ASN A 227 -7.69 12.40 -7.55
N LEU A 228 -8.98 12.67 -7.30
CA LEU A 228 -9.42 13.51 -6.20
C LEU A 228 -9.31 12.75 -4.87
N SER A 229 -9.00 13.47 -3.79
CA SER A 229 -8.99 12.86 -2.45
C SER A 229 -10.38 12.33 -2.10
N GLY A 230 -10.48 11.11 -1.56
CA GLY A 230 -11.75 10.45 -1.25
C GLY A 230 -12.47 9.82 -2.45
N LYS A 231 -11.83 9.79 -3.62
CA LYS A 231 -12.32 9.11 -4.82
C LYS A 231 -11.28 8.14 -5.38
N PRO A 232 -11.73 7.01 -5.97
CA PRO A 232 -10.84 6.13 -6.70
C PRO A 232 -10.23 6.83 -7.94
N PRO A 233 -9.06 6.39 -8.41
CA PRO A 233 -8.47 6.83 -9.67
C PRO A 233 -9.43 6.68 -10.85
N ALA A 234 -9.44 7.71 -11.70
CA ALA A 234 -10.13 7.66 -12.98
C ALA A 234 -9.48 6.61 -13.91
N ILE A 235 -10.31 5.92 -14.69
CA ILE A 235 -9.86 4.98 -15.75
C ILE A 235 -10.39 5.37 -17.14
N SER A 236 -11.48 6.16 -17.21
CA SER A 236 -11.99 6.74 -18.46
C SER A 236 -11.50 8.17 -18.66
N ASN A 237 -11.45 8.60 -19.93
CA ASN A 237 -11.06 9.98 -20.28
C ASN A 237 -12.04 11.00 -19.70
N GLU A 238 -13.34 10.72 -19.81
CA GLU A 238 -14.42 11.58 -19.29
C GLU A 238 -14.29 11.81 -17.78
N GLN A 239 -14.05 10.74 -17.01
CA GLN A 239 -13.88 10.85 -15.57
C GLN A 239 -12.62 11.64 -15.21
N ALA A 240 -11.50 11.41 -15.92
CA ALA A 240 -10.26 12.13 -15.67
C ALA A 240 -10.40 13.63 -15.96
N LEU A 241 -11.04 14.00 -17.08
CA LEU A 241 -11.33 15.39 -17.42
C LEU A 241 -12.20 16.04 -16.34
N ALA A 242 -13.26 15.36 -15.89
CA ALA A 242 -14.17 15.88 -14.88
C ALA A 242 -13.51 16.05 -13.51
N ASP A 243 -12.76 15.04 -13.04
CA ASP A 243 -12.17 15.05 -11.70
C ASP A 243 -10.92 15.92 -11.60
N LEU A 244 -10.13 16.04 -12.67
CA LEU A 244 -8.82 16.70 -12.63
C LEU A 244 -8.80 18.10 -13.25
N GLN A 245 -9.92 18.62 -13.75
CA GLN A 245 -10.01 19.96 -14.36
C GLN A 245 -9.49 21.09 -13.46
N GLY A 246 -9.63 20.97 -12.14
CA GLY A 246 -9.13 21.95 -11.17
C GLY A 246 -7.67 21.75 -10.77
N ILE A 247 -7.00 20.72 -11.31
CA ILE A 247 -5.65 20.32 -10.91
C ILE A 247 -4.69 20.39 -12.08
N ALA A 248 -5.01 19.72 -13.20
CA ALA A 248 -4.16 19.66 -14.38
C ALA A 248 -4.37 20.89 -15.27
N ASP A 249 -3.27 21.46 -15.77
CA ASP A 249 -3.30 22.54 -16.76
C ASP A 249 -3.61 22.00 -18.17
N GLY A 250 -3.36 20.70 -18.41
CA GLY A 250 -3.78 20.01 -19.63
C GLY A 250 -3.72 18.48 -19.50
N PHE A 251 -4.21 17.79 -20.51
CA PHE A 251 -4.46 16.36 -20.50
C PHE A 251 -3.84 15.68 -21.72
N LEU A 252 -2.92 14.74 -21.48
CA LEU A 252 -2.39 13.83 -22.49
C LEU A 252 -3.08 12.47 -22.35
N ILE A 253 -4.10 12.26 -23.18
CA ILE A 253 -4.99 11.10 -23.13
C ILE A 253 -4.88 10.26 -24.40
N HIS A 254 -5.64 9.17 -24.46
CA HIS A 254 -5.73 8.33 -25.65
C HIS A 254 -7.04 7.55 -25.72
N ASN A 255 -7.34 7.04 -26.91
CA ASN A 255 -8.57 6.30 -27.23
C ASN A 255 -8.51 4.78 -26.98
N ARG A 256 -7.43 4.25 -26.41
CA ARG A 256 -7.45 2.89 -25.82
C ARG A 256 -8.08 2.92 -24.42
N ASP A 257 -9.14 2.15 -24.20
CA ASP A 257 -9.78 2.01 -22.89
C ASP A 257 -8.86 1.36 -21.85
N ILE A 258 -9.11 1.69 -20.58
CA ILE A 258 -8.61 0.98 -19.40
C ILE A 258 -9.84 0.37 -18.73
N VAL A 259 -9.90 -0.96 -18.63
CA VAL A 259 -11.07 -1.67 -18.07
C VAL A 259 -10.87 -2.15 -16.65
N GLN A 260 -9.64 -2.06 -16.13
CA GLN A 260 -9.33 -2.34 -14.74
C GLN A 260 -8.44 -1.24 -14.17
N ARG A 261 -8.82 -0.72 -13.00
CA ARG A 261 -7.90 0.08 -12.20
C ARG A 261 -6.72 -0.79 -11.80
N MET A 262 -5.52 -0.25 -11.98
CA MET A 262 -4.29 -0.94 -11.59
C MET A 262 -3.23 0.09 -11.17
N ASP A 263 -3.25 0.43 -9.87
CA ASP A 263 -2.30 1.35 -9.26
C ASP A 263 -0.86 0.85 -9.39
N ASP A 264 0.10 1.76 -9.32
CA ASP A 264 1.52 1.39 -9.24
C ASP A 264 1.82 0.65 -7.94
N SER A 265 2.46 -0.50 -8.06
CA SER A 265 2.98 -1.25 -6.93
C SER A 265 4.09 -0.46 -6.24
N VAL A 266 4.21 -0.62 -4.92
CA VAL A 266 5.26 0.04 -4.12
C VAL A 266 5.99 -1.02 -3.33
N VAL A 267 7.31 -1.03 -3.48
CA VAL A 267 8.24 -1.84 -2.69
C VAL A 267 9.31 -0.94 -2.08
N ARG A 268 9.98 -1.41 -1.03
CA ARG A 268 11.25 -0.80 -0.58
C ARG A 268 12.42 -1.40 -1.35
N GLU A 269 13.57 -0.73 -1.29
CA GLU A 269 14.83 -1.22 -1.87
C GLU A 269 15.21 -2.64 -1.41
N ASN A 270 14.89 -3.01 -0.17
CA ASN A 270 15.13 -4.36 0.35
C ASN A 270 14.11 -5.42 -0.16
N GLY A 271 13.20 -5.05 -1.07
CA GLY A 271 12.17 -5.91 -1.63
C GLY A 271 10.88 -6.01 -0.81
N GLU A 272 10.78 -5.30 0.32
CA GLU A 272 9.55 -5.31 1.13
C GLU A 272 8.39 -4.69 0.35
N MET A 273 7.29 -5.42 0.25
CA MET A 273 6.05 -5.02 -0.40
C MET A 273 5.23 -4.08 0.51
N LEU A 274 4.87 -2.92 -0.02
CA LEU A 274 3.97 -1.97 0.63
C LEU A 274 2.61 -1.88 -0.07
N ARG A 275 2.60 -2.08 -1.40
CA ARG A 275 1.38 -2.16 -2.21
C ARG A 275 1.60 -3.10 -3.39
N ARG A 276 0.78 -4.15 -3.49
CA ARG A 276 0.81 -5.14 -4.58
C ARG A 276 -0.33 -4.87 -5.58
N SER A 277 0.02 -4.37 -6.76
CA SER A 277 -0.93 -4.05 -7.85
C SER A 277 -0.30 -4.33 -9.23
N ARG A 278 0.00 -3.29 -10.03
CA ARG A 278 0.57 -3.40 -11.38
C ARG A 278 1.85 -4.22 -11.37
N GLY A 279 1.98 -5.15 -12.31
CA GLY A 279 3.18 -5.99 -12.44
C GLY A 279 3.18 -7.25 -11.58
N TYR A 280 2.22 -7.40 -10.66
CA TYR A 280 2.08 -8.61 -9.83
C TYR A 280 0.69 -9.24 -9.95
N VAL A 281 -0.37 -8.45 -10.14
CA VAL A 281 -1.73 -8.96 -10.33
C VAL A 281 -1.92 -9.34 -11.80
N PRO A 282 -2.49 -10.52 -12.13
CA PRO A 282 -3.24 -11.41 -11.24
C PRO A 282 -2.48 -12.69 -10.84
N ASP A 283 -1.16 -12.68 -10.68
CA ASP A 283 -0.40 -13.91 -10.39
C ASP A 283 -0.89 -14.61 -9.11
N ALA A 284 -1.06 -15.93 -9.21
CA ALA A 284 -1.43 -16.81 -8.12
C ALA A 284 -0.24 -17.12 -7.21
N LEU A 285 -0.52 -17.27 -5.93
CA LEU A 285 0.40 -17.72 -4.90
C LEU A 285 0.05 -19.16 -4.52
N ALA A 286 1.06 -20.01 -4.34
CA ALA A 286 0.85 -21.34 -3.77
C ALA A 286 0.49 -21.21 -2.28
N LEU A 287 -0.51 -21.97 -1.83
CA LEU A 287 -0.80 -22.10 -0.42
C LEU A 287 0.30 -22.93 0.28
N PRO A 288 0.45 -22.79 1.61
CA PRO A 288 1.44 -23.56 2.36
C PRO A 288 1.24 -25.09 2.28
N PRO A 289 2.26 -25.88 2.65
CA PRO A 289 2.14 -27.34 2.74
C PRO A 289 0.93 -27.77 3.58
N GLY A 290 0.21 -28.78 3.11
CA GLY A 290 -1.00 -29.31 3.76
C GLY A 290 -2.31 -28.68 3.26
N PHE A 291 -2.28 -27.47 2.69
CA PHE A 291 -3.46 -26.87 2.08
C PHE A 291 -3.71 -27.45 0.68
N LYS A 292 -4.62 -28.42 0.60
CA LYS A 292 -5.00 -29.09 -0.65
C LYS A 292 -6.51 -29.19 -0.76
N ASN A 293 -7.03 -29.23 -1.99
CA ASN A 293 -8.47 -29.40 -2.26
C ASN A 293 -9.37 -28.38 -1.54
N VAL A 294 -8.86 -27.16 -1.28
CA VAL A 294 -9.65 -26.10 -0.64
C VAL A 294 -10.82 -25.71 -1.56
N PRO A 295 -12.07 -25.62 -1.06
CA PRO A 295 -13.19 -25.17 -1.87
C PRO A 295 -13.02 -23.69 -2.31
N PRO A 296 -13.80 -23.20 -3.28
CA PRO A 296 -13.76 -21.80 -3.67
C PRO A 296 -14.18 -20.86 -2.52
N VAL A 297 -13.24 -20.09 -1.97
CA VAL A 297 -13.47 -19.11 -0.90
C VAL A 297 -13.13 -17.70 -1.39
N LEU A 298 -14.05 -16.75 -1.25
CA LEU A 298 -13.82 -15.32 -1.48
C LEU A 298 -13.57 -14.63 -0.14
N CYS A 299 -12.40 -14.02 0.03
CA CYS A 299 -12.03 -13.27 1.23
C CYS A 299 -12.05 -11.79 0.92
N LEU A 300 -12.79 -10.98 1.68
CA LEU A 300 -13.03 -9.57 1.35
C LEU A 300 -11.96 -8.61 1.86
N GLY A 301 -11.05 -9.05 2.73
CA GLY A 301 -10.04 -8.18 3.35
C GLY A 301 -10.62 -7.27 4.43
N ALA A 302 -10.01 -6.09 4.60
CA ALA A 302 -10.48 -5.00 5.46
C ALA A 302 -10.94 -3.80 4.64
N ASP A 303 -11.54 -2.80 5.28
CA ASP A 303 -12.03 -1.60 4.59
C ASP A 303 -10.90 -0.67 4.11
N LEU A 304 -9.76 -0.64 4.82
CA LEU A 304 -8.61 0.17 4.42
C LEU A 304 -7.61 -0.65 3.61
N LYS A 305 -6.95 0.04 2.67
CA LYS A 305 -5.95 -0.52 1.74
C LYS A 305 -6.37 -1.86 1.11
N ASN A 306 -7.67 -1.99 0.83
CA ASN A 306 -8.35 -3.24 0.55
C ASN A 306 -7.69 -4.05 -0.58
N THR A 307 -7.65 -5.36 -0.36
CA THR A 307 -7.53 -6.38 -1.38
C THR A 307 -8.54 -7.48 -1.05
N PHE A 308 -9.18 -8.08 -2.07
CA PHE A 308 -9.87 -9.36 -1.88
C PHE A 308 -8.96 -10.51 -2.33
N CYS A 309 -9.27 -11.73 -1.88
CA CYS A 309 -8.53 -12.93 -2.22
C CYS A 309 -9.47 -14.05 -2.68
N LEU A 310 -9.12 -14.70 -3.78
CA LEU A 310 -9.78 -15.93 -4.25
C LEU A 310 -8.91 -17.13 -3.85
N VAL A 311 -9.48 -18.09 -3.13
CA VAL A 311 -8.76 -19.29 -2.69
C VAL A 311 -9.45 -20.53 -3.23
N ARG A 312 -8.72 -21.43 -3.91
CA ARG A 312 -9.25 -22.72 -4.41
C ARG A 312 -8.12 -23.71 -4.70
N GLY A 313 -8.32 -24.97 -4.32
CA GLY A 313 -7.36 -26.03 -4.50
C GLY A 313 -6.17 -25.84 -3.56
N GLU A 314 -5.02 -25.49 -4.12
CA GLU A 314 -3.76 -25.24 -3.41
C GLU A 314 -3.18 -23.85 -3.74
N GLN A 315 -4.04 -22.93 -4.19
CA GLN A 315 -3.63 -21.60 -4.63
C GLN A 315 -4.54 -20.50 -4.10
N ALA A 316 -3.98 -19.31 -3.96
CA ALA A 316 -4.66 -18.07 -3.65
C ALA A 316 -4.28 -16.99 -4.66
N VAL A 317 -5.25 -16.16 -5.08
CA VAL A 317 -4.99 -15.00 -5.94
C VAL A 317 -5.55 -13.75 -5.26
N LEU A 318 -4.66 -12.82 -4.96
CA LEU A 318 -5.00 -11.50 -4.44
C LEU A 318 -5.36 -10.54 -5.59
N SER A 319 -6.37 -9.70 -5.35
CA SER A 319 -6.66 -8.55 -6.19
C SER A 319 -5.53 -7.53 -6.14
N GLN A 320 -5.63 -6.53 -7.00
CA GLN A 320 -4.90 -5.28 -6.84
C GLN A 320 -5.37 -4.53 -5.60
N HIS A 321 -4.58 -3.55 -5.17
CA HIS A 321 -4.99 -2.56 -4.17
C HIS A 321 -6.20 -1.76 -4.67
N LEU A 322 -7.28 -1.81 -3.89
CA LEU A 322 -8.53 -1.10 -4.17
C LEU A 322 -8.68 0.16 -3.31
N GLY A 323 -7.86 0.34 -2.28
CA GLY A 323 -7.83 1.57 -1.48
C GLY A 323 -8.79 1.52 -0.30
N ASP A 324 -9.50 2.62 -0.04
CA ASP A 324 -10.47 2.72 1.06
C ASP A 324 -11.87 2.38 0.52
N LEU A 325 -12.54 1.39 1.12
CA LEU A 325 -13.87 0.96 0.71
C LEU A 325 -14.97 1.98 1.03
N SER A 326 -14.66 3.01 1.82
CA SER A 326 -15.57 4.13 2.10
C SER A 326 -15.50 5.26 1.07
N ASP A 327 -14.53 5.23 0.15
CA ASP A 327 -14.42 6.20 -0.94
C ASP A 327 -15.64 6.14 -1.87
N ASP A 328 -16.10 7.30 -2.32
CA ASP A 328 -17.27 7.38 -3.20
C ASP A 328 -16.98 6.69 -4.56
N GLY A 329 -17.89 5.83 -5.00
CA GLY A 329 -17.76 5.08 -6.26
C GLY A 329 -16.80 3.89 -6.24
N ILE A 330 -16.14 3.57 -5.13
CA ILE A 330 -15.15 2.47 -5.09
C ILE A 330 -15.76 1.09 -5.35
N GLN A 331 -17.01 0.87 -4.94
CA GLN A 331 -17.71 -0.41 -5.07
C GLN A 331 -17.78 -0.88 -6.53
N MET A 332 -17.94 0.04 -7.49
CA MET A 332 -18.01 -0.30 -8.91
C MET A 332 -16.69 -0.92 -9.39
N GLN A 333 -15.56 -0.27 -9.08
CA GLN A 333 -14.24 -0.78 -9.45
C GLN A 333 -13.92 -2.09 -8.73
N TRP A 334 -14.32 -2.22 -7.47
CA TRP A 334 -14.17 -3.46 -6.70
C TRP A 334 -14.93 -4.62 -7.34
N ARG A 335 -16.20 -4.41 -7.73
CA ARG A 335 -17.04 -5.44 -8.39
C ARG A 335 -16.51 -5.82 -9.77
N GLU A 336 -16.02 -4.86 -10.56
CA GLU A 336 -15.42 -5.15 -11.87
C GLU A 336 -14.11 -5.94 -11.75
N ALA A 337 -13.28 -5.65 -10.75
CA ALA A 337 -12.10 -6.44 -10.45
C ALA A 337 -12.47 -7.88 -10.07
N LEU A 338 -13.45 -8.04 -9.16
CA LEU A 338 -13.94 -9.36 -8.76
C LEU A 338 -14.51 -10.14 -9.96
N ARG A 339 -15.35 -9.51 -10.77
CA ARG A 339 -15.97 -10.12 -11.96
C ARG A 339 -14.91 -10.64 -12.92
N LEU A 340 -13.91 -9.82 -13.25
CA LEU A 340 -12.86 -10.22 -14.17
C LEU A 340 -12.01 -11.35 -13.57
N MET A 341 -11.60 -11.25 -12.30
CA MET A 341 -10.80 -12.29 -11.66
C MET A 341 -11.56 -13.62 -11.56
N GLN A 342 -12.86 -13.59 -11.27
CA GLN A 342 -13.73 -14.77 -11.30
C GLN A 342 -13.78 -15.41 -12.69
N ASN A 343 -13.89 -14.59 -13.75
CA ASN A 343 -13.91 -15.07 -15.12
C ASN A 343 -12.55 -15.65 -15.56
N ILE A 344 -11.43 -15.01 -15.20
CA ILE A 344 -10.07 -15.48 -15.49
C ILE A 344 -9.84 -16.87 -14.91
N TYR A 345 -10.22 -17.04 -13.65
CA TYR A 345 -9.92 -18.25 -12.90
C TYR A 345 -11.05 -19.27 -12.89
N ASP A 346 -12.11 -19.07 -13.70
CA ASP A 346 -13.32 -19.89 -13.71
C ASP A 346 -13.76 -20.21 -12.27
N PHE A 347 -13.99 -19.16 -11.49
CA PHE A 347 -14.13 -19.21 -10.05
C PHE A 347 -15.53 -18.75 -9.64
N THR A 348 -16.24 -19.61 -8.92
CA THR A 348 -17.52 -19.30 -8.28
C THR A 348 -17.40 -19.58 -6.78
N PRO A 349 -17.45 -18.55 -5.90
CA PRO A 349 -17.28 -18.74 -4.48
C PRO A 349 -18.41 -19.60 -3.89
N GLN A 350 -18.04 -20.50 -2.98
CA GLN A 350 -18.97 -21.27 -2.14
C GLN A 350 -19.03 -20.71 -0.72
N TYR A 351 -17.99 -19.97 -0.30
CA TYR A 351 -17.90 -19.31 0.99
C TYR A 351 -17.40 -17.88 0.82
N VAL A 352 -17.85 -16.99 1.71
CA VAL A 352 -17.35 -15.61 1.82
C VAL A 352 -16.77 -15.38 3.21
N VAL A 353 -15.59 -14.80 3.27
CA VAL A 353 -14.89 -14.49 4.52
C VAL A 353 -14.70 -12.99 4.61
N HIS A 354 -14.96 -12.43 5.78
CA HIS A 354 -14.77 -11.01 6.02
C HIS A 354 -14.28 -10.76 7.45
N ASP A 355 -13.89 -9.52 7.72
CA ASP A 355 -13.44 -9.11 9.05
C ASP A 355 -14.55 -9.28 10.10
N ALA A 356 -14.17 -9.56 11.34
CA ALA A 356 -15.08 -9.63 12.47
C ALA A 356 -15.75 -8.28 12.80
N HIS A 357 -15.22 -7.16 12.31
CA HIS A 357 -15.81 -5.84 12.51
C HIS A 357 -17.20 -5.74 11.86
N PRO A 358 -18.29 -5.58 12.64
CA PRO A 358 -19.65 -5.64 12.11
C PRO A 358 -20.04 -4.39 11.30
N GLY A 359 -19.37 -3.26 11.55
CA GLY A 359 -19.58 -1.98 10.88
C GLY A 359 -18.72 -1.75 9.62
N TYR A 360 -17.93 -2.73 9.18
CA TYR A 360 -17.18 -2.60 7.94
C TYR A 360 -18.09 -2.67 6.70
N ILE A 361 -17.76 -1.91 5.68
CA ILE A 361 -18.39 -1.92 4.35
C ILE A 361 -18.17 -3.29 3.70
N SER A 362 -16.97 -3.85 3.79
CA SER A 362 -16.69 -5.22 3.36
C SER A 362 -17.61 -6.25 4.06
N SER A 363 -17.82 -6.12 5.36
CA SER A 363 -18.78 -6.96 6.11
C SER A 363 -20.23 -6.78 5.65
N GLN A 364 -20.63 -5.57 5.25
CA GLN A 364 -21.93 -5.34 4.64
C GLN A 364 -22.05 -6.05 3.28
N TRP A 365 -21.05 -5.88 2.40
CA TRP A 365 -21.04 -6.51 1.08
C TRP A 365 -21.05 -8.04 1.17
N ALA A 366 -20.40 -8.64 2.18
CA ALA A 366 -20.46 -10.09 2.41
C ALA A 366 -21.89 -10.59 2.60
N ARG A 367 -22.70 -9.87 3.38
CA ARG A 367 -24.09 -10.25 3.70
C ARG A 367 -25.00 -10.19 2.47
N GLU A 368 -24.65 -9.37 1.48
CA GLU A 368 -25.39 -9.21 0.24
C GLU A 368 -25.13 -10.35 -0.78
N MET A 369 -24.13 -11.20 -0.55
CA MET A 369 -23.68 -12.21 -1.53
C MET A 369 -24.46 -13.53 -1.51
N ASN A 370 -25.46 -13.71 -0.64
CA ASN A 370 -26.27 -14.94 -0.52
C ASN A 370 -25.44 -16.24 -0.43
N LEU A 371 -24.30 -16.19 0.24
CA LEU A 371 -23.39 -17.32 0.48
C LEU A 371 -23.15 -17.49 1.98
N PRO A 372 -22.78 -18.70 2.44
CA PRO A 372 -22.29 -18.90 3.79
C PRO A 372 -21.13 -17.95 4.12
N THR A 373 -21.31 -17.12 5.15
CA THR A 373 -20.29 -16.17 5.60
C THR A 373 -19.57 -16.67 6.86
N GLN A 374 -18.28 -16.39 6.96
CA GLN A 374 -17.49 -16.58 8.19
C GLN A 374 -16.70 -15.32 8.51
N THR A 375 -16.54 -15.06 9.80
CA THR A 375 -15.70 -13.97 10.30
C THR A 375 -14.32 -14.48 10.73
N VAL A 376 -13.34 -13.60 10.60
CA VAL A 376 -11.98 -13.78 11.10
C VAL A 376 -11.58 -12.52 11.85
N LEU A 377 -10.92 -12.69 13.01
CA LEU A 377 -10.36 -11.56 13.75
C LEU A 377 -9.26 -10.89 12.92
N HIS A 378 -9.27 -9.57 12.89
CA HIS A 378 -8.34 -8.76 12.10
C HIS A 378 -6.87 -9.15 12.33
N HIS A 379 -6.47 -9.18 13.60
CA HIS A 379 -5.09 -9.49 14.00
C HIS A 379 -4.72 -10.97 13.78
N HIS A 380 -5.70 -11.89 13.84
CA HIS A 380 -5.47 -13.28 13.46
C HIS A 380 -5.12 -13.38 11.96
N ALA A 381 -5.85 -12.65 11.11
CA ALA A 381 -5.56 -12.60 9.67
C ALA A 381 -4.17 -12.00 9.38
N HIS A 382 -3.74 -10.95 10.08
CA HIS A 382 -2.37 -10.43 9.94
C HIS A 382 -1.31 -11.49 10.23
N ALA A 383 -1.43 -12.20 11.35
CA ALA A 383 -0.49 -13.24 11.73
C ALA A 383 -0.52 -14.41 10.72
N ALA A 384 -1.71 -14.86 10.31
CA ALA A 384 -1.88 -15.95 9.36
C ALA A 384 -1.39 -15.60 7.95
N ALA A 385 -1.49 -14.34 7.51
CA ALA A 385 -0.94 -13.90 6.23
C ALA A 385 0.60 -14.02 6.22
N CYS A 386 1.27 -13.62 7.31
CA CYS A 386 2.71 -13.77 7.46
C CYS A 386 3.12 -15.27 7.51
N LEU A 387 2.39 -16.09 8.27
CA LEU A 387 2.61 -17.54 8.27
C LEU A 387 2.47 -18.14 6.85
N ALA A 388 1.43 -17.75 6.12
CA ALA A 388 1.17 -18.24 4.76
C ALA A 388 2.27 -17.86 3.77
N GLU A 389 2.76 -16.62 3.84
CA GLU A 389 3.88 -16.15 3.05
C GLU A 389 5.16 -16.95 3.32
N HIS A 390 5.45 -17.28 4.58
CA HIS A 390 6.62 -18.08 4.97
C HIS A 390 6.41 -19.59 4.79
N HIS A 391 5.34 -20.00 4.09
CA HIS A 391 4.99 -21.39 3.86
C HIS A 391 4.92 -22.24 5.13
N TRP A 392 4.46 -21.67 6.25
CA TRP A 392 4.22 -22.42 7.49
C TRP A 392 3.21 -23.54 7.22
N PRO A 393 3.53 -24.82 7.51
CA PRO A 393 2.62 -25.92 7.20
C PRO A 393 1.27 -25.80 7.94
N LEU A 394 0.22 -26.39 7.37
CA LEU A 394 -1.11 -26.47 7.99
C LEU A 394 -1.04 -27.03 9.43
N ASP A 395 -0.17 -28.00 9.65
CA ASP A 395 0.13 -28.67 10.91
C ASP A 395 1.46 -28.22 11.55
N GLY A 396 1.98 -27.05 11.17
CA GLY A 396 3.27 -26.52 11.62
C GLY A 396 3.35 -26.19 13.11
N GLY A 397 2.21 -26.19 13.81
CA GLY A 397 2.11 -25.88 15.24
C GLY A 397 1.89 -24.40 15.53
N ASP A 398 1.91 -24.07 16.81
CA ASP A 398 1.65 -22.72 17.32
C ASP A 398 2.88 -21.82 17.19
N VAL A 399 2.61 -20.53 16.99
CA VAL A 399 3.58 -19.43 17.10
C VAL A 399 3.11 -18.40 18.12
N ILE A 400 4.03 -17.57 18.60
CA ILE A 400 3.67 -16.31 19.26
C ILE A 400 3.74 -15.20 18.23
N ALA A 401 2.61 -14.51 18.01
CA ALA A 401 2.50 -13.43 17.06
C ALA A 401 2.42 -12.07 17.78
N LEU A 402 3.16 -11.09 17.27
CA LEU A 402 3.03 -9.68 17.62
C LEU A 402 2.37 -8.94 16.47
N THR A 403 1.15 -8.45 16.70
CA THR A 403 0.36 -7.76 15.68
C THR A 403 0.17 -6.29 16.06
N LEU A 404 0.87 -5.40 15.36
CA LEU A 404 0.92 -3.97 15.66
C LEU A 404 0.31 -3.15 14.52
N ASP A 405 -0.78 -2.44 14.79
CA ASP A 405 -1.48 -1.61 13.80
C ASP A 405 -2.15 -0.36 14.44
N GLY A 406 -2.95 0.35 13.65
CA GLY A 406 -3.89 1.36 14.08
C GLY A 406 -5.04 0.72 14.87
N ILE A 407 -6.06 0.20 14.19
CA ILE A 407 -7.26 -0.34 14.83
C ILE A 407 -7.76 -1.54 14.02
N GLY A 408 -8.01 -2.65 14.71
CA GLY A 408 -8.76 -3.79 14.19
C GLY A 408 -9.68 -4.37 15.27
N MET A 409 -10.82 -4.94 14.87
CA MET A 409 -11.74 -5.55 15.83
C MET A 409 -11.13 -6.84 16.41
N GLY A 410 -11.03 -6.87 17.72
CA GLY A 410 -10.60 -8.02 18.52
C GLY A 410 -11.77 -8.86 19.03
N GLU A 411 -11.48 -9.73 20.00
CA GLU A 411 -12.49 -10.56 20.65
C GLU A 411 -13.50 -9.72 21.45
N ASN A 412 -14.76 -10.18 21.48
CA ASN A 412 -15.83 -9.59 22.29
C ASN A 412 -16.06 -8.08 22.08
N GLY A 413 -15.73 -7.56 20.88
CA GLY A 413 -15.91 -6.15 20.54
C GLY A 413 -14.79 -5.22 21.02
N ALA A 414 -13.70 -5.76 21.58
CA ALA A 414 -12.52 -4.96 21.93
C ALA A 414 -11.85 -4.40 20.67
N LEU A 415 -11.26 -3.19 20.76
CA LEU A 415 -10.44 -2.63 19.69
C LEU A 415 -8.96 -2.92 19.97
N TRP A 416 -8.33 -3.67 19.08
CA TRP A 416 -6.94 -4.09 19.18
C TRP A 416 -6.05 -3.28 18.22
N GLY A 417 -4.75 -3.30 18.50
CA GLY A 417 -3.73 -2.71 17.62
C GLY A 417 -2.30 -2.86 18.14
N GLY A 418 -2.07 -3.67 19.17
CA GLY A 418 -0.78 -3.80 19.82
C GLY A 418 -0.70 -5.08 20.66
N GLU A 419 -1.02 -6.22 20.05
CA GLU A 419 -1.32 -7.47 20.76
C GLU A 419 -0.21 -8.50 20.64
N CYS A 420 -0.02 -9.27 21.72
CA CYS A 420 0.70 -10.54 21.72
C CYS A 420 -0.31 -11.69 21.72
N LEU A 421 -0.20 -12.61 20.77
CA LEU A 421 -1.18 -13.65 20.51
C LEU A 421 -0.50 -15.03 20.42
N ARG A 422 -1.15 -16.10 20.91
CA ARG A 422 -0.83 -17.48 20.49
C ARG A 422 -1.67 -17.77 19.24
N VAL A 423 -1.01 -18.13 18.15
CA VAL A 423 -1.66 -18.28 16.84
C VAL A 423 -1.24 -19.59 16.17
N ASN A 424 -2.22 -20.23 15.55
CA ASN A 424 -2.01 -21.11 14.41
C ASN A 424 -3.08 -20.76 13.34
N TYR A 425 -3.19 -21.49 12.24
CA TYR A 425 -4.19 -21.15 11.22
C TYR A 425 -5.65 -21.25 11.70
N ARG A 426 -5.93 -21.95 12.81
CA ARG A 426 -7.30 -22.19 13.29
C ARG A 426 -7.62 -21.39 14.55
N GLU A 427 -6.65 -21.24 15.43
CA GLU A 427 -6.78 -20.64 16.75
C GLU A 427 -6.06 -19.30 16.83
N CYS A 428 -6.67 -18.39 17.56
CA CYS A 428 -6.08 -17.13 18.01
C CYS A 428 -6.47 -16.98 19.47
N GLN A 429 -5.47 -16.81 20.34
CA GLN A 429 -5.68 -16.56 21.77
C GLN A 429 -4.92 -15.29 22.15
N HIS A 430 -5.63 -14.31 22.70
CA HIS A 430 -5.04 -13.10 23.27
C HIS A 430 -4.21 -13.41 24.51
N LEU A 431 -2.96 -12.96 24.55
CA LEU A 431 -2.05 -13.18 25.68
C LEU A 431 -1.73 -11.90 26.45
N GLY A 432 -1.83 -10.73 25.81
CA GLY A 432 -1.42 -9.45 26.38
C GLY A 432 -1.04 -8.43 25.31
N GLY A 433 -0.35 -7.38 25.70
CA GLY A 433 0.09 -6.33 24.78
C GLY A 433 0.06 -4.93 25.39
N LEU A 434 -0.33 -3.94 24.59
CA LEU A 434 -0.54 -2.58 25.09
C LEU A 434 -1.81 -2.53 25.96
N PRO A 435 -1.82 -1.69 27.02
CA PRO A 435 -3.04 -1.38 27.73
C PRO A 435 -4.01 -0.63 26.80
N ALA A 436 -5.30 -0.93 26.89
CA ALA A 436 -6.31 -0.22 26.10
C ALA A 436 -6.52 1.22 26.63
N VAL A 437 -6.34 2.21 25.75
CA VAL A 437 -6.45 3.65 26.05
C VAL A 437 -7.57 4.24 25.21
N ALA A 438 -8.27 5.25 25.74
CA ALA A 438 -9.37 5.90 25.04
C ALA A 438 -8.92 6.57 23.74
N LEU A 439 -9.78 6.55 22.73
CA LEU A 439 -9.66 7.27 21.45
C LEU A 439 -10.57 8.50 21.46
N PRO A 440 -10.12 9.67 21.93
CA PRO A 440 -11.04 10.75 22.27
C PRO A 440 -11.64 11.41 21.02
N GLY A 441 -12.92 11.20 20.77
CA GLY A 441 -13.60 11.64 19.55
C GLY A 441 -13.59 10.62 18.41
N GLY A 442 -13.32 9.34 18.70
CA GLY A 442 -13.34 8.26 17.70
C GLY A 442 -12.33 8.51 16.58
N ASP A 443 -12.79 8.58 15.34
CA ASP A 443 -11.97 8.78 14.13
C ASP A 443 -11.05 10.00 14.19
N PHE A 444 -11.41 11.03 14.95
CA PHE A 444 -10.53 12.20 15.13
C PHE A 444 -9.22 11.85 15.83
N ALA A 445 -9.16 10.78 16.63
CA ALA A 445 -7.94 10.31 17.28
C ALA A 445 -6.87 9.88 16.26
N ALA A 446 -7.27 9.39 15.07
CA ALA A 446 -6.35 9.06 13.98
C ALA A 446 -5.86 10.29 13.19
N LYS A 447 -6.57 11.42 13.30
CA LYS A 447 -6.30 12.64 12.53
C LYS A 447 -5.63 13.74 13.35
N GLN A 448 -5.73 13.69 14.68
CA GLN A 448 -5.25 14.73 15.59
C GLN A 448 -4.41 14.10 16.71
N PRO A 449 -3.07 13.98 16.52
CA PRO A 449 -2.19 13.22 17.40
C PRO A 449 -2.24 13.62 18.87
N TRP A 450 -2.45 14.92 19.15
CA TRP A 450 -2.55 15.49 20.50
C TRP A 450 -3.68 14.86 21.34
N ARG A 451 -4.72 14.31 20.70
CA ARG A 451 -5.81 13.60 21.41
C ARG A 451 -5.31 12.33 22.09
N ASN A 452 -4.41 11.62 21.41
CA ASN A 452 -3.80 10.41 21.96
C ASN A 452 -2.85 10.76 23.09
N LEU A 453 -2.06 11.84 22.95
CA LEU A 453 -1.24 12.36 24.04
C LEU A 453 -2.09 12.72 25.27
N LEU A 454 -3.22 13.41 25.08
CA LEU A 454 -4.15 13.71 26.18
C LEU A 454 -4.64 12.43 26.88
N ALA A 455 -5.10 11.44 26.12
CA ALA A 455 -5.62 10.19 26.68
C ALA A 455 -4.55 9.42 27.47
N GLN A 456 -3.32 9.39 26.96
CA GLN A 456 -2.16 8.79 27.63
C GLN A 456 -1.82 9.55 28.92
N CYS A 457 -1.76 10.88 28.87
CA CYS A 457 -1.49 11.74 30.02
C CYS A 457 -2.53 11.57 31.13
N LEU A 458 -3.82 11.60 30.79
CA LEU A 458 -4.91 11.43 31.77
C LEU A 458 -4.86 10.08 32.48
N ARG A 459 -4.36 9.04 31.80
CA ARG A 459 -4.32 7.67 32.35
C ARG A 459 -3.05 7.37 33.14
N PHE A 460 -1.91 7.92 32.71
CA PHE A 460 -0.60 7.42 33.13
C PHE A 460 0.36 8.48 33.67
N VAL A 461 0.07 9.77 33.50
CA VAL A 461 1.03 10.84 33.82
C VAL A 461 0.46 11.75 34.91
N PRO A 462 0.88 11.57 36.18
CA PRO A 462 0.58 12.52 37.24
C PRO A 462 1.12 13.90 36.88
N GLU A 463 0.35 14.95 37.20
CA GLU A 463 0.76 16.34 36.96
C GLU A 463 1.19 16.63 35.51
N TRP A 464 0.55 15.96 34.52
CA TRP A 464 0.95 16.02 33.11
C TRP A 464 1.07 17.44 32.53
N GLN A 465 0.29 18.38 33.06
CA GLN A 465 0.29 19.79 32.65
C GLN A 465 1.63 20.49 32.95
N ASN A 466 2.47 19.93 33.81
CA ASN A 466 3.78 20.52 34.13
C ASN A 466 4.85 20.21 33.08
N TYR A 467 4.59 19.30 32.14
CA TYR A 467 5.55 18.92 31.10
C TYR A 467 5.39 19.82 29.86
N PRO A 468 6.50 20.41 29.34
CA PRO A 468 6.46 21.30 28.17
C PRO A 468 5.96 20.60 26.90
N GLU A 469 6.16 19.29 26.77
CA GLU A 469 5.67 18.46 25.67
C GLU A 469 4.14 18.46 25.56
N THR A 470 3.43 18.80 26.63
CA THR A 470 1.96 18.84 26.66
C THR A 470 1.38 20.22 26.41
N ALA A 471 2.22 21.24 26.14
CA ALA A 471 1.77 22.61 25.96
C ALA A 471 0.70 22.77 24.86
N SER A 472 0.83 22.02 23.75
CA SER A 472 -0.15 22.03 22.65
C SER A 472 -1.51 21.49 23.06
N VAL A 473 -1.54 20.50 23.96
CA VAL A 473 -2.77 19.94 24.56
C VAL A 473 -3.39 20.95 25.52
N GLN A 474 -2.59 21.64 26.32
CA GLN A 474 -3.05 22.64 27.29
C GLN A 474 -3.72 23.84 26.63
N GLN A 475 -3.33 24.18 25.40
CA GLN A 475 -3.97 25.22 24.59
C GLN A 475 -5.36 24.82 24.06
N GLN A 476 -5.71 23.52 24.11
CA GLN A 476 -7.04 23.03 23.73
C GLN A 476 -8.02 23.11 24.89
N ASN A 477 -9.32 23.02 24.60
CA ASN A 477 -10.34 22.83 25.63
C ASN A 477 -10.39 21.36 26.11
N TRP A 478 -9.25 20.88 26.65
CA TRP A 478 -9.03 19.48 26.98
C TRP A 478 -9.97 18.96 28.09
N SER A 479 -10.44 19.83 28.99
CA SER A 479 -11.34 19.45 30.11
C SER A 479 -12.70 18.91 29.66
N VAL A 480 -13.22 19.38 28.53
CA VAL A 480 -14.46 18.83 27.93
C VAL A 480 -14.21 17.43 27.40
N LEU A 481 -13.07 17.24 26.73
CA LEU A 481 -12.69 15.95 26.17
C LEU A 481 -12.36 14.93 27.26
N ALA A 482 -11.71 15.34 28.35
CA ALA A 482 -11.47 14.53 29.54
C ALA A 482 -12.79 13.99 30.13
N ARG A 483 -13.80 14.86 30.32
CA ARG A 483 -15.13 14.44 30.78
C ARG A 483 -15.84 13.50 29.81
N ALA A 484 -15.64 13.66 28.50
CA ALA A 484 -16.18 12.74 27.51
C ALA A 484 -15.53 11.35 27.60
N ILE A 485 -14.20 11.30 27.80
CA ILE A 485 -13.45 10.06 28.04
C ILE A 485 -13.96 9.34 29.30
N GLU A 486 -14.05 10.05 30.43
CA GLU A 486 -14.56 9.49 31.70
C GLU A 486 -15.96 8.89 31.56
N ARG A 487 -16.81 9.48 30.72
CA ARG A 487 -18.19 9.03 30.48
C ARG A 487 -18.33 8.05 29.31
N GLY A 488 -17.24 7.70 28.63
CA GLY A 488 -17.27 6.80 27.46
C GLY A 488 -18.03 7.36 26.24
N ILE A 489 -18.13 8.68 26.10
CA ILE A 489 -18.88 9.31 25.01
C ILE A 489 -17.95 9.51 23.80
N ASN A 490 -18.14 8.72 22.75
CA ASN A 490 -17.29 8.71 21.56
C ASN A 490 -15.79 8.63 21.91
N ALA A 491 -15.47 7.81 22.89
CA ALA A 491 -14.12 7.60 23.41
C ALA A 491 -13.85 6.11 23.65
N PRO A 492 -14.00 5.25 22.62
CA PRO A 492 -13.80 3.81 22.78
C PRO A 492 -12.36 3.52 23.21
N LEU A 493 -12.16 2.46 23.97
CA LEU A 493 -10.84 2.01 24.38
C LEU A 493 -10.21 1.16 23.27
N ALA A 494 -8.94 1.42 22.95
CA ALA A 494 -8.16 0.62 22.02
C ALA A 494 -6.72 0.43 22.52
N SER A 495 -6.19 -0.79 22.41
CA SER A 495 -4.78 -1.11 22.66
C SER A 495 -3.90 -0.80 21.43
N SER A 496 -4.09 0.39 20.85
CA SER A 496 -3.51 0.75 19.55
C SER A 496 -2.04 1.16 19.63
N CYS A 497 -1.16 0.44 18.92
CA CYS A 497 0.22 0.83 18.75
C CYS A 497 0.34 2.09 17.89
N GLY A 498 -0.41 2.18 16.79
CA GLY A 498 -0.42 3.38 15.94
C GLY A 498 -0.77 4.66 16.70
N ARG A 499 -1.75 4.61 17.62
CA ARG A 499 -2.13 5.77 18.43
C ARG A 499 -1.12 6.10 19.53
N LEU A 500 -0.34 5.11 20.01
CA LEU A 500 0.82 5.38 20.89
C LEU A 500 1.93 6.13 20.13
N PHE A 501 2.21 5.73 18.88
CA PHE A 501 3.12 6.49 18.01
C PHE A 501 2.65 7.93 17.81
N ASP A 502 1.35 8.13 17.55
CA ASP A 502 0.78 9.48 17.41
C ASP A 502 0.93 10.30 18.69
N ALA A 503 0.75 9.70 19.87
CA ALA A 503 0.94 10.38 21.15
C ALA A 503 2.38 10.86 21.35
N VAL A 504 3.38 10.02 21.04
CA VAL A 504 4.80 10.38 21.14
C VAL A 504 5.19 11.43 20.09
N ALA A 505 4.67 11.31 18.86
CA ALA A 505 4.89 12.30 17.82
C ALA A 505 4.31 13.67 18.19
N ALA A 506 3.13 13.70 18.85
CA ALA A 506 2.54 14.92 19.39
C ALA A 506 3.41 15.55 20.48
N ALA A 507 3.95 14.73 21.39
CA ALA A 507 4.81 15.19 22.48
C ALA A 507 6.12 15.80 21.97
N LEU A 508 6.69 15.24 20.88
CA LEU A 508 7.88 15.79 20.22
C LEU A 508 7.59 16.94 19.25
N GLY A 509 6.32 17.19 18.91
CA GLY A 509 5.94 18.20 17.92
C GLY A 509 6.50 17.93 16.52
N CYS A 510 6.74 16.66 16.15
CA CYS A 510 7.36 16.30 14.86
C CYS A 510 6.35 16.09 13.73
N ALA A 511 5.06 16.30 13.98
CA ALA A 511 3.98 16.18 13.01
C ALA A 511 2.98 17.35 13.15
N PRO A 512 2.23 17.68 12.09
CA PRO A 512 1.17 18.69 12.16
C PRO A 512 0.11 18.36 13.22
N ALA A 513 -0.52 19.38 13.79
CA ALA A 513 -1.61 19.18 14.75
C ALA A 513 -2.82 18.45 14.17
N MET A 514 -3.02 18.55 12.85
CA MET A 514 -4.02 17.81 12.08
C MET A 514 -3.33 17.15 10.89
N LEU A 515 -3.39 15.82 10.85
CA LEU A 515 -2.76 15.02 9.81
C LEU A 515 -3.55 15.10 8.51
N SER A 516 -2.82 14.97 7.40
CA SER A 516 -3.35 14.94 6.04
C SER A 516 -3.48 13.53 5.46
N TYR A 517 -2.86 12.53 6.09
CA TYR A 517 -3.01 11.12 5.74
C TYR A 517 -2.77 10.17 6.93
N GLU A 518 -3.35 8.97 6.86
CA GLU A 518 -3.19 7.93 7.88
C GLU A 518 -1.71 7.52 8.02
N GLY A 519 -1.20 7.52 9.26
CA GLY A 519 0.18 7.14 9.58
C GLY A 519 1.21 8.27 9.45
N GLU A 520 0.81 9.50 9.09
CA GLU A 520 1.74 10.63 8.89
C GLU A 520 2.65 10.89 10.10
N ALA A 521 2.08 10.94 11.31
CA ALA A 521 2.83 11.17 12.53
C ALA A 521 3.79 10.01 12.87
N ALA A 522 3.36 8.77 12.67
CA ALA A 522 4.21 7.59 12.86
C ALA A 522 5.39 7.57 11.89
N CYS A 523 5.16 7.89 10.61
CA CYS A 523 6.23 8.00 9.61
C CYS A 523 7.21 9.13 9.92
N ALA A 524 6.71 10.30 10.36
CA ALA A 524 7.57 11.41 10.77
C ALA A 524 8.43 11.05 11.99
N LEU A 525 7.85 10.36 12.97
CA LEU A 525 8.55 9.90 14.17
C LEU A 525 9.63 8.86 13.83
N GLU A 526 9.36 7.93 12.91
CA GLU A 526 10.33 6.96 12.41
C GLU A 526 11.49 7.65 11.68
N ALA A 527 11.18 8.58 10.76
CA ALA A 527 12.20 9.30 10.00
C ALA A 527 13.12 10.12 10.92
N LEU A 528 12.53 10.74 11.95
CA LEU A 528 13.28 11.46 12.97
C LEU A 528 14.18 10.51 13.78
N ALA A 529 13.64 9.38 14.25
CA ALA A 529 14.39 8.38 15.01
C ALA A 529 15.55 7.77 14.21
N ALA A 530 15.35 7.53 12.92
CA ALA A 530 16.35 6.95 12.03
C ALA A 530 17.59 7.84 11.81
N SER A 531 17.51 9.14 12.14
CA SER A 531 18.67 10.04 12.13
C SER A 531 19.61 9.86 13.34
N SER A 532 19.20 9.07 14.34
CA SER A 532 20.01 8.73 15.51
C SER A 532 20.78 7.42 15.28
N GLN A 533 22.07 7.39 15.63
CA GLN A 533 22.92 6.18 15.49
C GLN A 533 22.77 5.18 16.65
N GLY A 534 21.70 5.29 17.45
CA GLY A 534 21.57 4.63 18.73
C GLY A 534 22.17 5.45 19.86
N VAL A 535 21.55 5.35 21.03
CA VAL A 535 21.91 6.15 22.21
C VAL A 535 21.66 5.37 23.49
N THR A 536 22.56 5.50 24.46
CA THR A 536 22.29 5.01 25.81
C THR A 536 21.22 5.89 26.45
N HIS A 537 20.10 5.29 26.86
CA HIS A 537 19.01 5.99 27.52
C HIS A 537 18.44 5.19 28.69
N PRO A 538 17.75 5.86 29.64
CA PRO A 538 17.12 5.19 30.78
C PRO A 538 15.68 4.71 30.51
N VAL A 539 15.11 5.06 29.34
CA VAL A 539 13.71 4.78 29.03
C VAL A 539 13.49 3.28 28.83
N THR A 540 12.46 2.74 29.48
CA THR A 540 12.02 1.35 29.43
C THR A 540 10.50 1.29 29.36
N ILE A 541 9.96 0.14 28.91
CA ILE A 541 8.54 -0.19 29.06
C ILE A 541 8.45 -1.54 29.76
N PRO A 542 8.39 -1.56 31.11
CA PRO A 542 8.33 -2.80 31.87
C PRO A 542 7.08 -3.62 31.56
N LEU A 543 7.13 -4.89 31.92
CA LEU A 543 5.97 -5.78 31.87
C LEU A 543 5.33 -5.86 33.26
N VAL A 544 4.03 -5.58 33.33
CA VAL A 544 3.19 -5.81 34.52
C VAL A 544 2.10 -6.79 34.11
N ASP A 545 2.12 -7.98 34.70
CA ASP A 545 1.38 -9.15 34.22
C ASP A 545 1.72 -9.43 32.74
N ASN A 546 0.77 -9.30 31.82
CA ASN A 546 1.01 -9.42 30.39
C ASN A 546 0.80 -8.08 29.64
N GLN A 547 0.87 -6.95 30.33
CA GLN A 547 0.71 -5.62 29.73
C GLN A 547 1.95 -4.75 29.88
N LEU A 548 2.20 -3.95 28.86
CA LEU A 548 3.26 -2.94 28.88
C LEU A 548 2.90 -1.78 29.83
N ASP A 549 3.78 -1.51 30.79
CA ASP A 549 3.60 -0.43 31.76
C ASP A 549 3.96 0.93 31.16
N LEU A 550 2.93 1.60 30.64
CA LEU A 550 3.07 2.93 30.05
C LEU A 550 3.25 4.03 31.10
N ALA A 551 2.92 3.81 32.39
CA ALA A 551 3.17 4.82 33.42
C ALA A 551 4.67 5.00 33.66
N THR A 552 5.40 3.89 33.82
CA THR A 552 6.86 3.94 33.92
C THR A 552 7.49 4.50 32.64
N PHE A 553 7.01 4.09 31.46
CA PHE A 553 7.48 4.64 30.19
C PHE A 553 7.36 6.17 30.13
N TRP A 554 6.16 6.71 30.33
CA TRP A 554 5.93 8.15 30.22
C TRP A 554 6.71 8.92 31.28
N GLN A 555 6.79 8.41 32.50
CA GLN A 555 7.62 9.02 33.55
C GLN A 555 9.08 9.12 33.10
N GLN A 556 9.68 8.01 32.64
CA GLN A 556 11.10 8.00 32.25
C GLN A 556 11.35 8.83 30.99
N TRP A 557 10.49 8.71 29.99
CA TRP A 557 10.68 9.36 28.69
C TRP A 557 10.45 10.88 28.74
N LEU A 558 9.46 11.36 29.51
CA LEU A 558 9.23 12.79 29.70
C LEU A 558 10.33 13.45 30.56
N ASN A 559 10.88 12.72 31.54
CA ASN A 559 11.96 13.23 32.40
C ASN A 559 13.37 13.03 31.82
N TRP A 560 13.50 12.41 30.64
CA TRP A 560 14.79 12.26 29.96
C TRP A 560 14.93 13.30 28.85
N GLN A 561 15.68 14.37 29.15
CA GLN A 561 15.99 15.41 28.17
C GLN A 561 17.15 14.97 27.29
N ALA A 562 16.88 14.89 26.00
CA ALA A 562 17.83 14.58 24.95
C ALA A 562 17.38 15.23 23.63
N PRO A 563 18.25 15.33 22.61
CA PRO A 563 17.85 15.68 21.26
C PRO A 563 16.63 14.89 20.78
N VAL A 564 15.73 15.53 20.03
CA VAL A 564 14.42 14.95 19.66
C VAL A 564 14.55 13.65 18.86
N ASN A 565 15.60 13.50 18.05
CA ASN A 565 15.89 12.25 17.34
C ASN A 565 16.31 11.12 18.29
N GLN A 566 17.04 11.42 19.35
CA GLN A 566 17.39 10.46 20.40
C GLN A 566 16.17 10.06 21.22
N ARG A 567 15.27 10.99 21.52
CA ARG A 567 13.98 10.72 22.18
C ARG A 567 13.06 9.84 21.34
N ALA A 568 12.98 10.12 20.04
CA ALA A 568 12.25 9.29 19.09
C ALA A 568 12.87 7.88 19.01
N TRP A 569 14.19 7.77 18.94
CA TRP A 569 14.90 6.49 18.93
C TRP A 569 14.65 5.67 20.20
N ALA A 570 14.77 6.29 21.38
CA ALA A 570 14.55 5.62 22.66
C ALA A 570 13.13 5.11 22.85
N PHE A 571 12.13 5.79 22.29
CA PHE A 571 10.76 5.28 22.25
C PHE A 571 10.68 3.96 21.45
N HIS A 572 11.23 3.93 20.24
CA HIS A 572 11.23 2.72 19.41
C HIS A 572 11.99 1.57 20.08
N ASP A 573 13.13 1.88 20.71
CA ASP A 573 13.95 0.92 21.43
C ASP A 573 13.21 0.31 22.63
N ALA A 574 12.68 1.16 23.52
CA ALA A 574 11.97 0.74 24.71
C ALA A 574 10.70 -0.04 24.36
N LEU A 575 9.97 0.35 23.31
CA LEU A 575 8.80 -0.37 22.82
C LEU A 575 9.17 -1.76 22.30
N ALA A 576 10.23 -1.86 21.48
CA ALA A 576 10.72 -3.14 20.99
C ALA A 576 11.18 -4.06 22.13
N GLN A 577 11.91 -3.51 23.11
CA GLN A 577 12.38 -4.24 24.27
C GLN A 577 11.22 -4.76 25.13
N GLY A 578 10.21 -3.93 25.40
CA GLY A 578 9.02 -4.32 26.18
C GLY A 578 8.25 -5.45 25.50
N PHE A 579 7.97 -5.33 24.20
CA PHE A 579 7.32 -6.41 23.45
C PHE A 579 8.18 -7.67 23.36
N ALA A 580 9.50 -7.53 23.20
CA ALA A 580 10.40 -8.68 23.19
C ALA A 580 10.41 -9.43 24.53
N ALA A 581 10.32 -8.73 25.66
CA ALA A 581 10.17 -9.35 26.97
C ALA A 581 8.87 -10.16 27.06
N LEU A 582 7.74 -9.55 26.67
CA LEU A 582 6.43 -10.22 26.65
C LEU A 582 6.45 -11.46 25.74
N MET A 583 6.93 -11.34 24.51
CA MET A 583 6.96 -12.47 23.56
C MET A 583 7.87 -13.59 24.06
N ARG A 584 9.05 -13.27 24.61
CA ARG A 584 9.97 -14.28 25.14
C ARG A 584 9.34 -15.08 26.27
N GLU A 585 8.70 -14.40 27.23
CA GLU A 585 8.01 -15.07 28.33
C GLU A 585 6.92 -16.01 27.81
N GLN A 586 6.04 -15.49 26.94
CA GLN A 586 4.92 -16.27 26.41
C GLN A 586 5.36 -17.46 25.53
N ALA A 587 6.44 -17.30 24.75
CA ALA A 587 6.95 -18.35 23.88
C ALA A 587 7.70 -19.43 24.68
N THR A 588 8.61 -19.03 25.57
CA THR A 588 9.44 -19.95 26.35
C THR A 588 8.60 -20.85 27.25
N MET A 589 7.60 -20.28 27.95
CA MET A 589 6.72 -21.06 28.84
C MET A 589 5.84 -22.08 28.09
N ARG A 590 5.69 -21.94 26.76
CA ARG A 590 4.92 -22.83 25.88
C ARG A 590 5.79 -23.71 25.00
N GLY A 591 7.12 -23.60 25.09
CA GLY A 591 8.04 -24.33 24.21
C GLY A 591 7.97 -23.92 22.74
N ILE A 592 7.52 -22.69 22.44
CA ILE A 592 7.44 -22.14 21.08
C ILE A 592 8.77 -21.48 20.73
N THR A 593 9.33 -21.81 19.55
CA THR A 593 10.64 -21.30 19.09
C THR A 593 10.55 -20.30 17.94
N THR A 594 9.34 -20.04 17.44
CA THR A 594 9.08 -19.20 16.27
C THR A 594 8.13 -18.06 16.62
N LEU A 595 8.53 -16.85 16.25
CA LEU A 595 7.80 -15.61 16.48
C LEU A 595 7.38 -15.01 15.14
N VAL A 596 6.14 -14.54 15.08
CA VAL A 596 5.56 -13.88 13.91
C VAL A 596 5.33 -12.41 14.21
N PHE A 597 5.56 -11.56 13.23
CA PHE A 597 5.27 -10.13 13.30
C PHE A 597 4.40 -9.74 12.12
N SER A 598 3.38 -8.92 12.35
CA SER A 598 2.51 -8.41 11.29
C SER A 598 1.72 -7.17 11.76
N GLY A 599 0.88 -6.61 10.89
CA GLY A 599 0.15 -5.35 11.13
C GLY A 599 0.92 -4.14 10.61
N GLY A 600 0.18 -3.08 10.25
CA GLY A 600 0.71 -1.92 9.53
C GLY A 600 1.89 -1.21 10.20
N VAL A 601 2.00 -1.22 11.54
CA VAL A 601 3.12 -0.60 12.27
C VAL A 601 4.41 -1.41 12.09
N ILE A 602 4.33 -2.71 11.78
CA ILE A 602 5.51 -3.51 11.44
C ILE A 602 6.19 -3.00 10.16
N HIS A 603 5.57 -2.14 9.34
CA HIS A 603 6.29 -1.45 8.25
C HIS A 603 7.41 -0.49 8.72
N ASN A 604 7.49 -0.21 10.03
CA ASN A 604 8.55 0.58 10.64
C ASN A 604 9.87 -0.22 10.70
N ARG A 605 10.89 0.26 9.97
CA ARG A 605 12.19 -0.39 9.81
C ARG A 605 13.00 -0.39 11.09
N LEU A 606 12.94 0.71 11.85
CA LEU A 606 13.66 0.82 13.12
C LEU A 606 13.08 -0.19 14.12
N LEU A 607 11.76 -0.25 14.26
CA LEU A 607 11.08 -1.18 15.15
C LEU A 607 11.40 -2.63 14.80
N ARG A 608 11.37 -3.01 13.52
CA ARG A 608 11.80 -4.35 13.06
C ARG A 608 13.25 -4.65 13.43
N THR A 609 14.14 -3.69 13.20
CA THR A 609 15.56 -3.85 13.54
C THR A 609 15.77 -4.05 15.05
N ARG A 610 15.04 -3.28 15.89
CA ARG A 610 15.13 -3.41 17.35
C ARG A 610 14.49 -4.70 17.86
N LEU A 611 13.33 -5.11 17.33
CA LEU A 611 12.70 -6.39 17.66
C LEU A 611 13.63 -7.57 17.31
N ALA A 612 14.23 -7.56 16.13
CA ALA A 612 15.19 -8.58 15.72
C ALA A 612 16.44 -8.61 16.61
N HIS A 613 16.94 -7.44 17.03
CA HIS A 613 18.05 -7.35 17.98
C HIS A 613 17.71 -7.99 19.33
N TYR A 614 16.52 -7.72 19.87
CA TYR A 614 16.12 -8.23 21.18
C TYR A 614 15.61 -9.67 21.16
N LEU A 615 15.37 -10.29 20.01
CA LEU A 615 14.79 -11.64 19.89
C LEU A 615 15.65 -12.57 19.04
N ALA A 616 16.97 -12.34 19.01
CA ALA A 616 17.92 -13.16 18.25
C ALA A 616 18.00 -14.64 18.69
N ASP A 617 17.39 -14.97 19.83
CA ASP A 617 17.21 -16.32 20.38
C ASP A 617 16.03 -17.10 19.77
N PHE A 618 15.22 -16.47 18.90
CA PHE A 618 14.07 -17.09 18.24
C PHE A 618 14.19 -17.07 16.71
N THR A 619 13.42 -17.94 16.05
CA THR A 619 13.16 -17.81 14.60
C THR A 619 12.14 -16.70 14.38
N LEU A 620 12.47 -15.69 13.58
CA LEU A 620 11.63 -14.51 13.38
C LEU A 620 11.04 -14.47 11.97
N LEU A 621 9.72 -14.37 11.87
CA LEU A 621 8.99 -14.28 10.61
C LEU A 621 8.39 -12.87 10.46
N PHE A 622 8.92 -12.08 9.52
CA PHE A 622 8.42 -10.76 9.15
C PHE A 622 7.84 -10.79 7.72
N PRO A 623 6.82 -9.99 7.40
CA PRO A 623 6.26 -9.93 6.05
C PRO A 623 7.26 -9.32 5.06
N GLN A 624 7.27 -9.79 3.80
CA GLN A 624 8.25 -9.37 2.79
C GLN A 624 7.64 -9.16 1.40
N SER A 625 7.19 -10.22 0.72
CA SER A 625 6.48 -10.26 -0.55
C SER A 625 5.03 -9.77 -0.49
N LEU A 626 4.43 -9.72 0.70
CA LEU A 626 3.10 -9.16 0.95
C LEU A 626 3.15 -8.00 1.96
N PRO A 627 2.23 -7.03 1.88
CA PRO A 627 2.17 -5.96 2.88
C PRO A 627 1.91 -6.50 4.28
N ALA A 628 2.64 -5.97 5.27
CA ALA A 628 2.38 -6.24 6.69
C ALA A 628 1.01 -5.70 7.14
N GLY A 629 0.59 -4.56 6.60
CA GLY A 629 -0.74 -3.98 6.84
C GLY A 629 -1.88 -4.64 6.07
N ASP A 630 -3.03 -3.97 6.04
CA ASP A 630 -4.31 -4.50 5.54
C ASP A 630 -4.29 -5.07 4.11
N GLY A 631 -3.34 -4.64 3.27
CA GLY A 631 -3.20 -5.14 1.90
C GLY A 631 -2.91 -6.64 1.82
N GLY A 632 -2.41 -7.27 2.89
CA GLY A 632 -2.20 -8.73 3.00
C GLY A 632 -3.33 -9.48 3.72
N LEU A 633 -4.30 -8.78 4.32
CA LEU A 633 -5.26 -9.35 5.27
C LEU A 633 -6.16 -10.43 4.67
N SER A 634 -6.59 -10.25 3.42
CA SER A 634 -7.48 -11.20 2.73
C SER A 634 -6.81 -12.56 2.46
N LEU A 635 -5.47 -12.62 2.36
CA LEU A 635 -4.76 -13.91 2.32
C LEU A 635 -4.83 -14.63 3.66
N GLY A 636 -4.63 -13.90 4.76
CA GLY A 636 -4.75 -14.44 6.11
C GLY A 636 -6.15 -14.99 6.40
N GLN A 637 -7.19 -14.24 6.04
CA GLN A 637 -8.58 -14.71 6.08
C GLN A 637 -8.76 -16.04 5.32
N GLY A 638 -8.18 -16.14 4.12
CA GLY A 638 -8.22 -17.34 3.29
C GLY A 638 -7.51 -18.54 3.92
N GLY A 639 -6.30 -18.36 4.42
CA GLY A 639 -5.55 -19.42 5.11
C GLY A 639 -6.29 -19.95 6.35
N ILE A 640 -6.92 -19.06 7.12
CA ILE A 640 -7.65 -19.44 8.33
C ILE A 640 -8.89 -20.27 8.01
N VAL A 641 -9.72 -19.80 7.06
CA VAL A 641 -10.96 -20.50 6.72
C VAL A 641 -10.67 -21.79 5.96
N ALA A 642 -9.64 -21.82 5.10
CA ALA A 642 -9.17 -23.06 4.49
C ALA A 642 -8.76 -24.09 5.54
N ALA A 643 -7.99 -23.70 6.57
CA ALA A 643 -7.58 -24.60 7.65
C ALA A 643 -8.77 -25.11 8.48
N ARG A 644 -9.78 -24.26 8.73
CA ARG A 644 -11.02 -24.65 9.42
C ARG A 644 -11.82 -25.68 8.61
N ILE A 645 -11.96 -25.46 7.31
CA ILE A 645 -12.70 -26.37 6.41
C ILE A 645 -11.98 -27.72 6.32
N LEU A 646 -10.65 -27.73 6.13
CA LEU A 646 -9.88 -28.97 5.98
C LEU A 646 -9.83 -29.84 7.22
N HIS A 647 -10.07 -29.28 8.41
CA HIS A 647 -10.21 -30.08 9.63
C HIS A 647 -11.63 -30.66 9.78
N ALA A 648 -12.66 -29.99 9.23
CA ALA A 648 -14.04 -30.44 9.33
C ALA A 648 -14.38 -31.55 8.32
N ALA A 649 -13.60 -31.64 7.23
CA ALA A 649 -13.65 -32.71 6.24
C ALA A 649 -12.81 -33.91 6.69
#